data_AF-A0A9P1DW67-F1
#
_entry.id   AF-A0A9P1DW67-F1
#
_cell.length_a   1.000
_cell.length_b   1.000
_cell.length_c   1.000
_cell.angle_alpha   90.00
_cell.angle_beta   90.00
_cell.angle_gamma   90.00
#
_symmetry.space_group_name_H-M   'P 1'
#
loop_
_entity.id
_entity.type
_entity.pdbx_description
1 polymer ?
#
loop_
_entity_poly.entity_id
_entity_poly.type
_entity_poly.pdbx_seq_one_letter_code
_entity_poly.pdbx_strand_id
1 'polypeptide(L)'
;MTAMDCTETFQSLCAKIGVVDPIIKALESRGFTTPAKFFWPLKEGSEETFGAILDEAQIDIKAAASMLQSAEAGCLRRLLRECRTICDGPPSVAAQAAPAVPAKVSSNLFGFDVGPRLTSDALQKLWSDFTENYPAEVIVGDTRPCKALVQMVFAQKAATELRFIPWRQILSEAQADRAKQAGYKEKTFLDVLADAAGHVNALEQDPSPSHYGVQRLLLLRSVAWALVGWCHLGAGRRLVQAFMGLYAAPGLASLGLRSPTLAEAEHADGELCRQLNALLSDGFHFDSALHEVVVVRHSLQMWLQPKPKVVNAESVISAKGPKRTLPQPLVDAKSSVVDASNDSCELPALTPHEAVAPSPRAAPVSMAAAFPIAAWSALAACCDDKDALLPRLLERGVPTGVVSPIPFSGIWEPSEPAPNLGLDDLSIHLQPWRSGLDREDLTLELMLKDVAAGHAYELIGGEAEARQRWGDLVAAGKLGIAQPPGKKPRLIGDGTISGANHHCVIEEKVRLPTFESVQRFMSLSGPDVQWGALSFDVRGAHKLVNVSPAEQGLSCFVVQGRWFVYRSCYFGCRWAAYWFSRVGAFLVRHCHRFLWVQHGLFIYVDDGLALFPHRVCPILSATLLLFLAALGVPLSWEKVRMGGLQPWIGWSFHWDRGFAELPDNKRQTLLGLLTELTTPGRKVPRKTVERCIGMLVWFCGGAYWLAVENQVRIPLRVLEPGRVRSAADAFATGQRAGVGGWWAVSEDALQQSKVFWFSEMLDSTSLPSWLCAKETLQQDIASFEGVAQLCLLVGRTAGQVPPPGVTLRFHQLCDNMGTAASLRKKLSMQVPLSYVLQAMGFHCCRLGICLDPQHVAGVRNQWADNLSRNCLEGFDPGRRVRLNVRELLEEPWCGFS
;
A
#
# COMPACT_ATOMS: atom_id res chain seq x y z
N MET A 1 43.59 -26.51 2.64
CA MET A 1 44.44 -25.67 3.52
C MET A 1 43.60 -24.50 3.99
N THR A 2 43.59 -24.21 5.28
CA THR A 2 42.95 -23.03 5.86
C THR A 2 43.57 -21.77 5.26
N ALA A 3 42.76 -20.76 4.90
CA ALA A 3 43.24 -19.52 4.27
C ALA A 3 44.32 -18.79 5.10
N MET A 4 44.38 -19.05 6.41
CA MET A 4 45.37 -18.52 7.34
C MET A 4 46.80 -19.07 7.18
N ASP A 5 46.99 -20.21 6.50
CA ASP A 5 48.30 -20.86 6.30
C ASP A 5 48.74 -20.87 4.83
N CYS A 6 48.04 -20.13 3.98
CA CYS A 6 48.32 -20.06 2.54
C CYS A 6 49.23 -18.87 2.20
N THR A 7 50.40 -19.15 1.63
CA THR A 7 51.38 -18.14 1.19
C THR A 7 50.82 -17.25 0.08
N GLU A 8 50.06 -17.82 -0.86
CA GLU A 8 49.44 -17.06 -1.96
C GLU A 8 48.39 -16.06 -1.46
N THR A 9 47.68 -16.42 -0.38
CA THR A 9 46.70 -15.53 0.26
C THR A 9 47.39 -14.35 0.92
N PHE A 10 48.58 -14.55 1.52
CA PHE A 10 49.38 -13.47 2.10
C PHE A 10 49.91 -12.51 1.02
N GLN A 11 50.45 -13.05 -0.07
CA GLN A 11 50.98 -12.26 -1.18
C GLN A 11 49.89 -11.41 -1.86
N SER A 12 48.70 -11.98 -2.06
CA SER A 12 47.53 -11.26 -2.57
C SER A 12 47.10 -10.11 -1.62
N LEU A 13 47.18 -10.32 -0.30
CA LEU A 13 46.88 -9.30 0.71
C LEU A 13 47.88 -8.13 0.64
N CYS A 14 49.18 -8.44 0.53
CA CYS A 14 50.23 -7.44 0.38
C CYS A 14 50.05 -6.60 -0.89
N ALA A 15 49.69 -7.24 -2.01
CA ALA A 15 49.40 -6.56 -3.27
C ALA A 15 48.16 -5.65 -3.18
N LYS A 16 47.08 -6.12 -2.53
CA LYS A 16 45.84 -5.36 -2.33
C LYS A 16 46.03 -4.10 -1.47
N ILE A 17 46.92 -4.17 -0.47
CA ILE A 17 47.20 -3.06 0.45
C ILE A 17 48.24 -2.09 -0.12
N GLY A 18 49.01 -2.51 -1.12
CA GLY A 18 50.07 -1.69 -1.74
C GLY A 18 51.35 -1.67 -0.90
N VAL A 19 51.74 -2.80 -0.31
CA VAL A 19 53.02 -2.94 0.41
C VAL A 19 54.15 -2.97 -0.63
N VAL A 20 55.17 -2.12 -0.45
CA VAL A 20 56.29 -2.01 -1.40
C VAL A 20 57.23 -3.24 -1.33
N ASP A 21 57.79 -3.63 -2.48
CA ASP A 21 58.63 -4.83 -2.62
C ASP A 21 59.81 -4.96 -1.63
N PRO A 22 60.52 -3.88 -1.23
CA PRO A 22 61.58 -3.97 -0.22
C PRO A 22 61.06 -4.44 1.15
N ILE A 23 59.84 -4.05 1.53
CA ILE A 23 59.19 -4.50 2.77
C ILE A 23 58.75 -5.95 2.66
N ILE A 24 58.23 -6.36 1.49
CA ILE A 24 57.83 -7.76 1.26
C ILE A 24 59.06 -8.68 1.43
N LYS A 25 60.22 -8.30 0.90
CA LYS A 25 61.48 -9.05 1.08
C LYS A 25 61.95 -9.08 2.55
N ALA A 26 61.80 -7.99 3.29
CA ALA A 26 62.12 -7.93 4.73
C ALA A 26 61.12 -8.73 5.60
N LEU A 27 59.87 -8.91 5.14
CA LEU A 27 58.90 -9.80 5.78
C LEU A 27 59.26 -11.26 5.52
N GLU A 28 59.66 -11.60 4.28
CA GLU A 28 60.10 -12.94 3.90
C GLU A 28 61.40 -13.36 4.60
N SER A 29 62.39 -12.46 4.73
CA SER A 29 63.66 -12.72 5.43
C SER A 29 63.46 -13.08 6.90
N ARG A 30 62.42 -12.53 7.54
CA ARG A 30 62.03 -12.80 8.93
C ARG A 30 61.05 -13.97 9.10
N GLY A 31 60.69 -14.65 8.01
CA GLY A 31 59.82 -15.83 8.04
C GLY A 31 58.32 -15.53 8.11
N PHE A 32 57.90 -14.28 7.89
CA PHE A 32 56.50 -13.89 7.82
C PHE A 32 55.92 -14.17 6.42
N THR A 33 55.67 -15.44 6.14
CA THR A 33 55.22 -15.90 4.81
C THR A 33 53.72 -16.23 4.73
N THR A 34 53.03 -16.32 5.87
CA THR A 34 51.58 -16.62 5.92
C THR A 34 50.85 -15.66 6.86
N PRO A 35 49.52 -15.47 6.69
CA PRO A 35 48.74 -14.57 7.55
C PRO A 35 48.82 -14.94 9.03
N ALA A 36 48.82 -16.24 9.36
CA ALA A 36 48.97 -16.73 10.74
C ALA A 36 50.37 -16.43 11.32
N LYS A 37 51.44 -16.66 10.55
CA LYS A 37 52.81 -16.39 10.99
C LYS A 37 53.07 -14.91 11.22
N PHE A 38 52.40 -14.04 10.48
CA PHE A 38 52.50 -12.59 10.67
C PHE A 38 51.65 -12.09 11.85
N PHE A 39 50.42 -12.58 12.00
CA PHE A 39 49.48 -12.07 13.00
C PHE A 39 49.81 -12.49 14.44
N TRP A 40 50.05 -13.78 14.70
CA TRP A 40 50.17 -14.28 16.07
C TRP A 40 51.36 -13.72 16.86
N PRO A 41 52.57 -13.55 16.28
CA PRO A 41 53.70 -12.95 16.98
C PRO A 41 53.55 -11.45 17.25
N LEU A 42 52.81 -10.73 16.40
CA LEU A 42 52.68 -9.27 16.44
C LEU A 42 51.41 -8.80 17.18
N LYS A 43 50.64 -9.73 17.77
CA LYS A 43 49.35 -9.45 18.40
C LYS A 43 49.44 -8.59 19.66
N GLU A 44 50.50 -8.73 20.46
CA GLU A 44 50.65 -8.06 21.77
C GLU A 44 51.67 -6.91 21.77
N GLY A 45 52.31 -6.62 20.64
CA GLY A 45 53.24 -5.49 20.48
C GLY A 45 53.96 -5.49 19.13
N SER A 46 53.54 -4.63 18.20
CA SER A 46 54.01 -4.66 16.81
C SER A 46 54.92 -3.49 16.40
N GLU A 47 54.96 -2.42 17.20
CA GLU A 47 55.64 -1.17 16.84
C GLU A 47 57.17 -1.32 16.75
N GLU A 48 57.82 -2.03 17.68
CA GLU A 48 59.28 -2.26 17.63
C GLU A 48 59.69 -3.13 16.43
N THR A 49 58.88 -4.13 16.10
CA THR A 49 59.14 -5.01 14.96
C THR A 49 58.88 -4.30 13.62
N PHE A 50 57.88 -3.43 13.54
CA PHE A 50 57.65 -2.59 12.37
C PHE A 50 58.79 -1.61 12.13
N GLY A 51 59.34 -0.98 13.18
CA GLY A 51 60.54 -0.15 13.08
C GLY A 51 61.71 -0.93 12.47
N ALA A 52 62.00 -2.10 13.02
CA ALA A 52 63.09 -2.94 12.51
C ALA A 52 62.87 -3.45 11.07
N ILE A 53 61.62 -3.67 10.62
CA ILE A 53 61.31 -4.07 9.23
C ILE A 53 61.53 -2.90 8.26
N LEU A 54 61.16 -1.69 8.67
CA LEU A 54 61.34 -0.48 7.87
C LEU A 54 62.81 -0.07 7.77
N ASP A 55 63.60 -0.27 8.83
CA ASP A 55 65.06 -0.12 8.84
C ASP A 55 65.76 -1.10 7.88
N GLU A 56 65.37 -2.37 7.90
CA GLU A 56 65.92 -3.41 7.00
C GLU A 56 65.55 -3.16 5.53
N ALA A 57 64.38 -2.56 5.29
CA ALA A 57 63.90 -2.17 3.96
C ALA A 57 64.52 -0.86 3.42
N GLN A 58 65.35 -0.16 4.21
CA GLN A 58 66.04 1.10 3.86
C GLN A 58 65.13 2.19 3.27
N ILE A 59 63.95 2.40 3.85
CA ILE A 59 62.98 3.39 3.34
C ILE A 59 63.39 4.81 3.76
N ASP A 60 63.42 5.74 2.81
CA ASP A 60 63.87 7.12 3.00
C ASP A 60 62.79 7.97 3.74
N ILE A 61 63.05 8.33 5.01
CA ILE A 61 62.06 8.97 5.92
C ILE A 61 62.06 10.50 5.75
N LYS A 62 62.27 11.03 4.55
CA LYS A 62 62.37 12.49 4.35
C LYS A 62 61.07 13.26 4.61
N ALA A 63 59.92 12.59 4.75
CA ALA A 63 58.60 13.21 4.86
C ALA A 63 57.85 12.96 6.19
N ALA A 64 58.39 12.20 7.15
CA ALA A 64 57.68 11.84 8.38
C ALA A 64 58.47 12.19 9.66
N ALA A 65 57.75 12.59 10.71
CA ALA A 65 58.36 13.02 11.99
C ALA A 65 58.96 11.85 12.81
N SER A 66 58.56 10.61 12.53
CA SER A 66 59.19 9.39 13.04
C SER A 66 58.97 8.21 12.08
N MET A 67 59.81 7.18 12.18
CA MET A 67 59.72 5.98 11.32
C MET A 67 58.38 5.25 11.45
N LEU A 68 57.74 5.33 12.62
CA LEU A 68 56.43 4.70 12.89
C LEU A 68 55.25 5.55 12.42
N GLN A 69 55.46 6.80 11.99
CA GLN A 69 54.44 7.68 11.43
C GLN A 69 54.47 7.74 9.89
N SER A 70 55.31 6.91 9.25
CA SER A 70 55.37 6.81 7.79
C SER A 70 54.13 6.14 7.21
N ALA A 71 53.87 6.37 5.92
CA ALA A 71 52.77 5.73 5.20
C ALA A 71 52.94 4.21 5.16
N GLU A 72 54.20 3.76 5.09
CA GLU A 72 54.62 2.36 5.03
C GLU A 72 54.37 1.64 6.37
N ALA A 73 54.60 2.31 7.51
CA ALA A 73 54.19 1.82 8.83
C ALA A 73 52.65 1.70 8.93
N GLY A 74 51.92 2.63 8.29
CA GLY A 74 50.46 2.56 8.13
C GLY A 74 50.00 1.33 7.35
N CYS A 75 50.68 0.99 6.26
CA CYS A 75 50.40 -0.21 5.47
C CYS A 75 50.64 -1.50 6.27
N LEU A 76 51.70 -1.58 7.08
CA LEU A 76 51.97 -2.74 7.95
C LEU A 76 50.91 -2.93 9.03
N ARG A 77 50.43 -1.83 9.65
CA ARG A 77 49.31 -1.89 10.61
C ARG A 77 48.01 -2.33 9.96
N ARG A 78 47.75 -1.88 8.72
CA ARG A 78 46.59 -2.32 7.93
C ARG A 78 46.69 -3.79 7.57
N LEU A 79 47.87 -4.26 7.16
CA LEU A 79 48.14 -5.67 6.89
C LEU A 79 47.88 -6.54 8.12
N LEU A 80 48.35 -6.11 9.31
CA LEU A 80 48.13 -6.82 10.56
C LEU A 80 46.63 -6.93 10.91
N ARG A 81 45.85 -5.89 10.62
CA ARG A 81 44.39 -5.87 10.83
C ARG A 81 43.65 -6.81 9.89
N GLU A 82 44.05 -6.89 8.63
CA GLU A 82 43.45 -7.82 7.66
C GLU A 82 43.84 -9.28 7.95
N CYS A 83 45.09 -9.53 8.37
CA CYS A 83 45.51 -10.85 8.83
C CYS A 83 44.76 -11.28 10.10
N ARG A 84 44.44 -10.34 10.99
CA ARG A 84 43.58 -10.59 12.16
C ARG A 84 42.20 -11.08 11.76
N THR A 85 41.55 -10.44 10.78
CA THR A 85 40.21 -10.87 10.32
C THR A 85 40.22 -12.27 9.71
N ILE A 86 41.34 -12.67 9.10
CA ILE A 86 41.50 -14.03 8.55
C ILE A 86 41.75 -15.07 9.66
N CYS A 87 42.52 -14.71 10.70
CA CYS A 87 42.90 -15.63 11.78
C CYS A 87 41.85 -15.73 12.89
N ASP A 88 41.08 -14.67 13.16
CA ASP A 88 40.00 -14.62 14.16
C ASP A 88 38.64 -15.05 13.56
N GLY A 89 38.56 -15.32 12.24
CA GLY A 89 37.34 -15.81 11.59
C GLY A 89 36.98 -17.24 12.03
N PRO A 90 35.68 -17.62 12.08
CA PRO A 90 35.27 -18.96 12.51
C PRO A 90 35.89 -20.04 11.60
N PRO A 91 36.28 -21.21 12.15
CA PRO A 91 36.94 -22.25 11.36
C PRO A 91 36.02 -22.71 10.22
N SER A 92 36.51 -22.52 8.99
CA SER A 92 35.88 -23.01 7.77
C SER A 92 35.75 -24.53 7.84
N VAL A 93 34.56 -25.03 8.15
CA VAL A 93 34.20 -26.43 7.90
C VAL A 93 34.35 -26.67 6.40
N ALA A 94 35.17 -27.66 6.05
CA ALA A 94 35.47 -28.06 4.69
C ALA A 94 34.19 -28.23 3.87
N ALA A 95 34.26 -27.79 2.61
CA ALA A 95 33.23 -27.94 1.60
C ALA A 95 32.66 -29.38 1.57
N GLN A 96 31.52 -29.58 2.23
CA GLN A 96 30.57 -30.58 1.80
C GLN A 96 29.80 -29.96 0.64
N ALA A 97 29.88 -30.62 -0.52
CA ALA A 97 29.10 -30.28 -1.69
C ALA A 97 27.65 -30.05 -1.27
N ALA A 98 27.15 -28.83 -1.48
CA ALA A 98 25.74 -28.54 -1.31
C ALA A 98 24.95 -29.58 -2.13
N PRO A 99 23.99 -30.30 -1.55
CA PRO A 99 23.07 -31.08 -2.36
C PRO A 99 22.41 -30.10 -3.32
N ALA A 100 22.39 -30.44 -4.61
CA ALA A 100 21.78 -29.65 -5.65
C ALA A 100 20.44 -29.10 -5.15
N VAL A 101 20.35 -27.77 -5.03
CA VAL A 101 19.11 -27.09 -4.66
C VAL A 101 18.10 -27.51 -5.72
N PRO A 102 17.01 -28.23 -5.35
CA PRO A 102 15.96 -28.50 -6.31
C PRO A 102 15.44 -27.14 -6.77
N ALA A 103 15.36 -26.96 -8.10
CA ALA A 103 14.91 -25.75 -8.76
C ALA A 103 13.76 -25.08 -7.98
N LYS A 104 13.86 -23.75 -7.78
CA LYS A 104 12.75 -22.94 -7.26
C LYS A 104 11.49 -23.24 -8.09
N VAL A 105 10.62 -24.11 -7.60
CA VAL A 105 9.29 -24.29 -8.16
C VAL A 105 8.41 -23.23 -7.49
N SER A 106 8.41 -22.03 -8.07
CA SER A 106 7.41 -21.00 -7.78
C SER A 106 6.05 -21.53 -8.23
N SER A 107 5.19 -21.93 -7.29
CA SER A 107 3.81 -22.29 -7.61
C SER A 107 3.00 -21.01 -7.82
N ASN A 108 2.95 -20.50 -9.04
CA ASN A 108 2.20 -19.29 -9.37
C ASN A 108 0.68 -19.53 -9.33
N LEU A 109 -0.01 -18.82 -8.44
CA LEU A 109 -1.47 -18.72 -8.41
C LEU A 109 -1.86 -17.23 -8.59
N PHE A 110 -2.57 -16.90 -9.67
CA PHE A 110 -3.03 -15.52 -9.99
C PHE A 110 -1.93 -14.46 -10.16
N GLY A 111 -0.67 -14.84 -10.44
CA GLY A 111 0.42 -13.86 -10.61
C GLY A 111 0.88 -13.22 -9.30
N PHE A 112 0.47 -13.78 -8.16
CA PHE A 112 1.09 -13.51 -6.86
C PHE A 112 2.18 -14.56 -6.62
N ASP A 113 3.34 -14.12 -6.13
CA ASP A 113 4.39 -15.01 -5.68
C ASP A 113 3.91 -15.71 -4.41
N VAL A 114 3.41 -16.94 -4.58
CA VAL A 114 3.03 -17.78 -3.45
C VAL A 114 4.34 -18.28 -2.85
N GLY A 115 4.68 -17.73 -1.68
CA GLY A 115 5.90 -18.06 -0.95
C GLY A 115 6.14 -19.57 -0.82
N PRO A 116 7.38 -19.99 -0.58
CA PRO A 116 7.81 -21.37 -0.77
C PRO A 116 7.04 -22.33 0.14
N ARG A 117 6.38 -23.32 -0.47
CA ARG A 117 5.53 -24.29 0.22
C ARG A 117 6.35 -25.50 0.70
N LEU A 118 6.18 -25.88 1.96
CA LEU A 118 6.84 -27.04 2.56
C LEU A 118 6.07 -28.32 2.20
N THR A 119 6.69 -29.18 1.39
CA THR A 119 6.16 -30.50 1.07
C THR A 119 6.23 -31.42 2.31
N SER A 120 5.40 -32.47 2.34
CA SER A 120 5.40 -33.41 3.46
C SER A 120 6.76 -34.10 3.63
N ASP A 121 7.42 -34.42 2.51
CA ASP A 121 8.72 -35.08 2.50
C ASP A 121 9.84 -34.15 3.01
N ALA A 122 9.79 -32.86 2.64
CA ALA A 122 10.72 -31.86 3.16
C ALA A 122 10.55 -31.64 4.68
N LEU A 123 9.31 -31.65 5.17
CA LEU A 123 9.04 -31.56 6.61
C LEU A 123 9.60 -32.78 7.36
N GLN A 124 9.45 -33.99 6.81
CA GLN A 124 9.99 -35.21 7.42
C GLN A 124 11.53 -35.18 7.47
N LYS A 125 12.17 -34.66 6.42
CA LYS A 125 13.63 -34.45 6.40
C LYS A 125 14.09 -33.46 7.47
N LEU A 126 13.42 -32.30 7.61
CA LEU A 126 13.73 -31.33 8.67
C LEU A 126 13.64 -31.92 10.08
N TRP A 127 12.65 -32.79 10.32
CA TRP A 127 12.53 -33.50 11.60
C TRP A 127 13.65 -34.52 11.83
N SER A 128 14.09 -35.21 10.77
CA SER A 128 15.25 -36.12 10.83
C SER A 128 16.51 -35.34 11.20
N ASP A 129 16.78 -34.24 10.48
CA ASP A 129 17.94 -33.38 10.70
C ASP A 129 17.92 -32.75 12.11
N PHE A 130 16.74 -32.37 12.62
CA PHE A 130 16.62 -31.85 13.98
C PHE A 130 16.93 -32.91 15.05
N THR A 131 16.49 -34.15 14.85
CA THR A 131 16.73 -35.25 15.81
C THR A 131 18.20 -35.62 15.87
N GLU A 132 18.89 -35.56 14.73
CA GLU A 132 20.35 -35.77 14.64
C GLU A 132 21.13 -34.68 15.38
N ASN A 133 20.75 -33.41 15.20
CA ASN A 133 21.44 -32.27 15.83
C ASN A 133 21.12 -32.10 17.33
N TYR A 134 19.96 -32.57 17.79
CA TYR A 134 19.50 -32.41 19.19
C TYR A 134 18.94 -33.73 19.77
N PRO A 135 19.77 -34.77 19.95
CA PRO A 135 19.31 -36.10 20.36
C PRO A 135 18.75 -36.16 21.79
N ALA A 136 19.07 -35.17 22.64
CA ALA A 136 18.59 -35.08 24.02
C ALA A 136 17.19 -34.41 24.14
N GLU A 137 16.62 -33.89 23.04
CA GLU A 137 15.36 -33.16 23.06
C GLU A 137 14.16 -34.04 22.69
N VAL A 138 13.29 -34.30 23.67
CA VAL A 138 12.07 -35.10 23.47
C VAL A 138 10.90 -34.19 23.12
N ILE A 139 10.55 -34.13 21.83
CA ILE A 139 9.45 -33.33 21.31
C ILE A 139 8.25 -34.24 21.00
N VAL A 140 7.17 -34.12 21.77
CA VAL A 140 5.97 -34.96 21.63
C VAL A 140 4.72 -34.10 21.80
N GLY A 141 3.77 -34.21 20.85
CA GLY A 141 2.41 -33.69 20.89
C GLY A 141 2.25 -32.22 21.26
N ASP A 142 2.38 -31.93 22.55
CA ASP A 142 2.21 -30.64 23.21
C ASP A 142 3.44 -29.71 23.07
N THR A 143 4.64 -30.28 22.91
CA THR A 143 5.89 -29.53 22.64
C THR A 143 6.27 -29.49 21.17
N ARG A 144 5.49 -30.15 20.31
CA ARG A 144 5.71 -30.19 18.87
C ARG A 144 4.97 -29.05 18.17
N PRO A 145 5.65 -28.17 17.41
CA PRO A 145 4.98 -27.12 16.64
C PRO A 145 4.09 -27.71 15.54
N CYS A 146 2.93 -27.11 15.31
CA CYS A 146 2.03 -27.55 14.25
C CYS A 146 2.61 -27.25 12.86
N LYS A 147 2.17 -28.00 11.83
CA LYS A 147 2.62 -27.79 10.44
C LYS A 147 2.43 -26.36 9.94
N ALA A 148 1.34 -25.69 10.35
CA ALA A 148 1.05 -24.31 9.96
C ALA A 148 2.12 -23.34 10.48
N LEU A 149 2.50 -23.46 11.76
CA LEU A 149 3.54 -22.64 12.36
C LEU A 149 4.90 -22.86 11.68
N VAL A 150 5.27 -24.11 11.40
CA VAL A 150 6.52 -24.43 10.70
C VAL A 150 6.53 -23.85 9.29
N GLN A 151 5.41 -23.90 8.58
CA GLN A 151 5.27 -23.29 7.25
C GLN A 151 5.43 -21.77 7.29
N MET A 152 4.85 -21.09 8.28
CA MET A 152 5.01 -19.63 8.44
C MET A 152 6.46 -19.26 8.70
N VAL A 153 7.14 -19.97 9.60
CA VAL A 153 8.56 -19.76 9.91
C VAL A 153 9.45 -20.07 8.70
N PHE A 154 9.13 -21.11 7.94
CA PHE A 154 9.85 -21.48 6.72
C PHE A 154 9.76 -20.40 5.64
N ALA A 155 8.55 -19.85 5.42
CA ALA A 155 8.35 -18.74 4.50
C ALA A 155 9.12 -17.47 4.94
N GLN A 156 9.10 -17.17 6.24
CA GLN A 156 9.86 -16.04 6.81
C GLN A 156 11.38 -16.20 6.64
N LYS A 157 11.94 -17.40 6.90
CA LYS A 157 13.36 -17.67 6.66
C LYS A 157 13.74 -17.51 5.20
N ALA A 158 12.92 -18.02 4.28
CA ALA A 158 13.18 -17.93 2.85
C ALA A 158 13.18 -16.48 2.33
N ALA A 159 12.36 -15.61 2.94
CA ALA A 159 12.34 -14.17 2.67
C ALA A 159 13.38 -13.38 3.48
N THR A 160 14.11 -14.02 4.40
CA THR A 160 15.00 -13.38 5.38
C THR A 160 14.33 -12.25 6.18
N GLU A 161 13.01 -12.31 6.33
CA GLU A 161 12.21 -11.27 6.98
C GLU A 161 11.46 -11.88 8.17
N LEU A 162 11.78 -11.43 9.39
CA LEU A 162 11.13 -11.87 10.61
C LEU A 162 9.90 -10.99 10.87
N ARG A 163 8.71 -11.59 10.75
CA ARG A 163 7.44 -10.94 11.10
C ARG A 163 6.91 -11.48 12.42
N PHE A 164 6.33 -10.59 13.23
CA PHE A 164 5.65 -11.01 14.46
C PHE A 164 4.49 -11.95 14.13
N ILE A 165 4.45 -13.09 14.82
CA ILE A 165 3.36 -14.07 14.74
C ILE A 165 2.50 -13.88 16.00
N PRO A 166 1.21 -13.52 15.87
CA PRO A 166 0.31 -13.36 17.01
C PRO A 166 0.30 -14.62 17.88
N TRP A 167 0.24 -14.45 19.21
CA TRP A 167 0.32 -15.59 20.14
C TRP A 167 -0.81 -16.61 19.91
N ARG A 168 -1.96 -16.15 19.41
CA ARG A 168 -3.11 -16.98 19.04
C ARG A 168 -2.82 -18.02 17.96
N GLN A 169 -1.79 -17.79 17.14
CA GLN A 169 -1.43 -18.62 15.98
C GLN A 169 -0.23 -19.55 16.26
N ILE A 170 0.40 -19.44 17.44
CA ILE A 170 1.53 -20.29 17.85
C ILE A 170 0.97 -21.53 18.58
N LEU A 171 0.60 -22.54 17.80
CA LEU A 171 -0.02 -23.76 18.29
C LEU A 171 0.88 -24.99 18.24
N SER A 172 0.70 -25.90 19.21
CA SER A 172 1.25 -27.24 19.14
C SER A 172 0.44 -28.16 18.23
N GLU A 173 1.00 -29.29 17.82
CA GLU A 173 0.32 -30.33 17.05
C GLU A 173 -0.94 -30.82 17.78
N ALA A 174 -0.83 -31.14 19.07
CA ALA A 174 -1.97 -31.56 19.88
C ALA A 174 -3.06 -30.48 20.04
N GLN A 175 -2.69 -29.19 20.10
CA GLN A 175 -3.65 -28.07 20.14
C GLN A 175 -4.34 -27.89 18.79
N ALA A 176 -3.59 -27.95 17.70
CA ALA A 176 -4.13 -27.86 16.34
C ALA A 176 -5.10 -29.01 16.04
N ASP A 177 -4.82 -30.23 16.50
CA ASP A 177 -5.69 -31.37 16.29
C ASP A 177 -6.97 -31.29 17.14
N ARG A 178 -6.90 -30.77 18.38
CA ARG A 178 -8.09 -30.44 19.17
C ARG A 178 -8.93 -29.34 18.51
N ALA A 179 -8.29 -28.31 17.95
CA ALA A 179 -8.97 -27.23 17.24
C ALA A 179 -9.66 -27.71 15.95
N LYS A 180 -9.05 -28.65 15.22
CA LYS A 180 -9.69 -29.32 14.06
C LYS A 180 -10.88 -30.19 14.47
N GLN A 181 -10.79 -30.89 15.59
CA GLN A 181 -11.88 -31.72 16.12
C GLN A 181 -13.06 -30.87 16.63
N ALA A 182 -12.80 -29.65 17.11
CA ALA A 182 -13.82 -28.74 17.63
C ALA A 182 -14.56 -27.92 16.55
N GLY A 183 -14.11 -27.92 15.29
CA GLY A 183 -14.65 -27.06 14.23
C GLY A 183 -14.71 -27.72 12.86
N TYR A 184 -15.78 -28.47 12.58
CA TYR A 184 -16.14 -28.83 11.21
C TYR A 184 -16.91 -27.64 10.58
N LYS A 185 -16.17 -26.66 10.04
CA LYS A 185 -16.76 -25.65 9.13
C LYS A 185 -16.54 -26.09 7.69
N GLU A 186 -17.60 -26.07 6.90
CA GLU A 186 -17.54 -26.24 5.44
C GLU A 186 -16.56 -25.20 4.87
N LYS A 187 -15.52 -25.67 4.16
CA LYS A 187 -14.52 -24.76 3.57
C LYS A 187 -15.20 -23.94 2.47
N THR A 188 -15.22 -22.63 2.61
CA THR A 188 -15.69 -21.75 1.53
C THR A 188 -14.69 -21.78 0.37
N PHE A 189 -15.12 -21.42 -0.84
CA PHE A 189 -14.25 -21.35 -2.02
C PHE A 189 -13.00 -20.48 -1.81
N LEU A 190 -13.10 -19.45 -0.95
CA LEU A 190 -11.98 -18.60 -0.54
C LEU A 190 -10.99 -19.33 0.38
N ASP A 191 -11.45 -20.22 1.26
CA ASP A 191 -10.57 -21.03 2.11
C ASP A 191 -9.77 -22.04 1.28
N VAL A 192 -10.40 -22.61 0.25
CA VAL A 192 -9.73 -23.50 -0.71
C VAL A 192 -8.70 -22.73 -1.54
N LEU A 193 -9.00 -21.49 -1.91
CA LEU A 193 -8.06 -20.59 -2.60
C LEU A 193 -6.91 -20.12 -1.70
N ALA A 194 -7.16 -19.83 -0.42
CA ALA A 194 -6.14 -19.48 0.56
C ALA A 194 -5.20 -20.66 0.82
N ASP A 195 -5.75 -21.87 1.01
CA ASP A 195 -4.98 -23.12 1.12
C ASP A 195 -4.14 -23.38 -0.15
N ALA A 196 -4.69 -23.07 -1.33
CA ALA A 196 -3.98 -23.20 -2.61
C ALA A 196 -2.91 -22.11 -2.82
N ALA A 197 -3.09 -20.92 -2.23
CA ALA A 197 -2.17 -19.79 -2.25
C ALA A 197 -1.15 -19.82 -1.10
N GLY A 198 -1.01 -20.93 -0.38
CA GLY A 198 -0.03 -21.08 0.71
C GLY A 198 -0.36 -20.30 1.99
N HIS A 199 -1.46 -19.55 2.01
CA HIS A 199 -2.03 -18.96 3.21
C HIS A 199 -2.76 -20.06 3.99
N VAL A 200 -2.02 -20.73 4.88
CA VAL A 200 -2.66 -21.62 5.84
C VAL A 200 -3.51 -20.72 6.73
N ASN A 201 -4.84 -20.90 6.71
CA ASN A 201 -5.71 -20.34 7.76
C ASN A 201 -5.17 -20.88 9.09
N ALA A 202 -4.38 -20.06 9.80
CA ALA A 202 -3.81 -20.45 11.07
C ALA A 202 -4.98 -20.66 12.02
N LEU A 203 -5.11 -21.87 12.55
CA LEU A 203 -6.06 -22.15 13.60
C LEU A 203 -5.74 -21.18 14.75
N GLU A 204 -6.74 -20.46 15.24
CA GLU A 204 -6.55 -19.47 16.30
C GLU A 204 -7.10 -20.04 17.61
N GLN A 205 -6.27 -20.00 18.66
CA GLN A 205 -6.68 -20.36 20.01
C GLN A 205 -6.17 -19.30 20.98
N ASP A 206 -7.02 -18.86 21.92
CA ASP A 206 -6.61 -17.87 22.92
C ASP A 206 -5.47 -18.42 23.80
N PRO A 207 -4.37 -17.67 23.98
CA PRO A 207 -3.24 -18.11 24.78
C PRO A 207 -3.62 -18.24 26.27
N SER A 208 -3.08 -19.26 26.94
CA SER A 208 -3.31 -19.44 28.38
C SER A 208 -2.70 -18.27 29.16
N PRO A 209 -3.43 -17.66 30.12
CA PRO A 209 -2.89 -16.57 30.94
C PRO A 209 -1.86 -17.04 31.98
N SER A 210 -1.63 -18.36 32.10
CA SER A 210 -0.66 -18.92 33.03
C SER A 210 0.79 -18.66 32.60
N HIS A 211 1.69 -18.42 33.56
CA HIS A 211 3.12 -18.21 33.27
C HIS A 211 3.73 -19.41 32.52
N TYR A 212 3.31 -20.63 32.89
CA TYR A 212 3.72 -21.86 32.20
C TYR A 212 3.20 -21.92 30.76
N GLY A 213 1.96 -21.46 30.52
CA GLY A 213 1.37 -21.38 29.18
C GLY A 213 2.15 -20.45 28.25
N VAL A 214 2.51 -19.25 28.74
CA VAL A 214 3.33 -18.29 28.00
C VAL A 214 4.74 -18.83 27.73
N GLN A 215 5.38 -19.43 28.74
CA GLN A 215 6.70 -20.05 28.56
C GLN A 215 6.68 -21.15 27.49
N ARG A 216 5.67 -22.03 27.53
CA ARG A 216 5.50 -23.10 26.55
C ARG A 216 5.26 -22.57 25.13
N LEU A 217 4.47 -21.52 24.99
CA LEU A 217 4.22 -20.85 23.70
C LEU A 217 5.51 -20.29 23.10
N LEU A 218 6.30 -19.56 23.89
CA LEU A 218 7.55 -18.98 23.41
C LEU A 218 8.60 -20.07 23.10
N LEU A 219 8.62 -21.17 23.88
CA LEU A 219 9.47 -22.33 23.57
C LEU A 219 9.07 -23.03 22.27
N LEU A 220 7.76 -23.18 21.99
CA LEU A 220 7.26 -23.76 20.74
C LEU A 220 7.75 -22.96 19.52
N ARG A 221 7.74 -21.63 19.61
CA ARG A 221 8.31 -20.76 18.57
C ARG A 221 9.82 -20.96 18.41
N SER A 222 10.57 -21.01 19.51
CA SER A 222 12.02 -21.26 19.46
C SER A 222 12.37 -22.63 18.85
N VAL A 223 11.56 -23.66 19.12
CA VAL A 223 11.69 -24.98 18.47
C VAL A 223 11.40 -24.88 16.97
N ALA A 224 10.39 -24.12 16.56
CA ALA A 224 10.09 -23.92 15.14
C ALA A 224 11.23 -23.18 14.39
N TRP A 225 11.85 -22.17 15.01
CA TRP A 225 13.03 -21.51 14.45
C TRP A 225 14.22 -22.45 14.30
N ALA A 226 14.46 -23.31 15.29
CA ALA A 226 15.54 -24.30 15.26
C ALA A 226 15.28 -25.43 14.25
N LEU A 227 14.03 -25.89 14.13
CA LEU A 227 13.62 -26.94 13.17
C LEU A 227 13.88 -26.53 11.72
N VAL A 228 13.62 -25.27 11.40
CA VAL A 228 13.86 -24.70 10.06
C VAL A 228 15.35 -24.33 9.86
N GLY A 229 16.18 -24.47 10.91
CA GLY A 229 17.60 -24.16 10.92
C GLY A 229 17.87 -22.65 10.83
N TRP A 230 17.02 -21.82 11.43
CA TRP A 230 17.19 -20.36 11.43
C TRP A 230 18.07 -19.87 12.60
N CYS A 231 17.95 -20.49 13.78
CA CYS A 231 18.85 -20.28 14.93
C CYS A 231 19.19 -21.60 15.62
N HIS A 232 20.24 -21.59 16.43
CA HIS A 232 20.52 -22.67 17.36
C HIS A 232 19.47 -22.71 18.49
N LEU A 233 19.00 -23.89 18.88
CA LEU A 233 17.95 -24.05 19.91
C LEU A 233 18.33 -23.38 21.24
N GLY A 234 19.61 -23.45 21.60
CA GLY A 234 20.16 -22.79 22.79
C GLY A 234 20.02 -21.25 22.78
N ALA A 235 20.15 -20.60 21.62
CA ALA A 235 19.97 -19.16 21.51
C ALA A 235 18.51 -18.77 21.71
N GLY A 236 17.59 -19.49 21.07
CA GLY A 236 16.15 -19.32 21.27
C GLY A 236 15.70 -19.56 22.71
N ARG A 237 16.30 -20.52 23.43
CA ARG A 237 16.01 -20.76 24.85
C ARG A 237 16.50 -19.66 25.78
N ARG A 238 17.68 -19.10 25.52
CA ARG A 238 18.20 -17.96 26.30
C ARG A 238 17.27 -16.76 26.20
N LEU A 239 16.70 -16.50 25.02
CA LEU A 239 15.69 -15.47 24.84
C LEU A 239 14.46 -15.72 25.72
N VAL A 240 13.91 -16.95 25.68
CA VAL A 240 12.73 -17.30 26.50
C VAL A 240 13.03 -17.20 27.98
N GLN A 241 14.21 -17.63 28.44
CA GLN A 241 14.62 -17.52 29.84
C GLN A 241 14.72 -16.07 30.29
N ALA A 242 15.33 -15.20 29.49
CA ALA A 242 15.43 -13.77 29.78
C ALA A 242 14.03 -13.10 29.82
N PHE A 243 13.17 -13.45 28.88
CA PHE A 243 11.78 -12.95 28.83
C PHE A 243 10.99 -13.39 30.07
N MET A 244 11.03 -14.68 30.42
CA MET A 244 10.30 -15.21 31.56
C MET A 244 10.85 -14.72 32.90
N GLY A 245 12.15 -14.45 33.00
CA GLY A 245 12.76 -13.87 34.19
C GLY A 245 12.21 -12.48 34.53
N LEU A 246 11.83 -11.70 33.51
CA LEU A 246 11.21 -10.38 33.68
C LEU A 246 9.69 -10.48 33.84
N TYR A 247 9.03 -11.32 33.04
CA TYR A 247 7.57 -11.48 33.08
C TYR A 247 7.08 -12.11 34.40
N ALA A 248 7.79 -13.12 34.91
CA ALA A 248 7.44 -13.84 36.14
C ALA A 248 8.35 -13.48 37.33
N ALA A 249 8.83 -12.23 37.39
CA ALA A 249 9.75 -11.79 38.44
C ALA A 249 9.12 -11.95 39.86
N PRO A 250 9.80 -12.66 40.79
CA PRO A 250 9.29 -12.87 42.14
C PRO A 250 9.38 -11.59 42.98
N GLY A 251 8.48 -11.44 43.96
CA GLY A 251 8.59 -10.37 44.96
C GLY A 251 8.08 -8.97 44.52
N LEU A 252 7.44 -8.84 43.36
CA LEU A 252 6.88 -7.55 42.92
C LEU A 252 5.74 -7.04 43.82
N ALA A 253 4.96 -7.96 44.40
CA ALA A 253 3.81 -7.63 45.23
C ALA A 253 4.19 -6.90 46.54
N SER A 254 5.34 -7.22 47.15
CA SER A 254 5.83 -6.52 48.36
C SER A 254 6.32 -5.10 48.06
N LEU A 255 6.64 -4.81 46.80
CA LEU A 255 7.07 -3.48 46.32
C LEU A 255 5.91 -2.63 45.79
N GLY A 256 4.66 -3.10 45.89
CA GLY A 256 3.48 -2.41 45.35
C GLY A 256 3.39 -2.42 43.81
N LEU A 257 4.19 -3.27 43.16
CA LEU A 257 4.25 -3.42 41.70
C LEU A 257 3.48 -4.68 41.25
N ARG A 258 3.02 -4.67 40.00
CA ARG A 258 2.41 -5.81 39.30
C ARG A 258 3.28 -6.23 38.13
N SER A 259 3.24 -7.53 37.82
CA SER A 259 3.79 -8.07 36.57
C SER A 259 3.05 -7.50 35.35
N PRO A 260 3.68 -7.49 34.17
CA PRO A 260 3.02 -7.18 32.91
C PRO A 260 1.81 -8.10 32.68
N THR A 261 0.74 -7.57 32.10
CA THR A 261 -0.43 -8.35 31.67
C THR A 261 -0.11 -9.15 30.40
N LEU A 262 -0.95 -10.13 30.08
CA LEU A 262 -0.79 -10.96 28.88
C LEU A 262 -0.69 -10.12 27.58
N ALA A 263 -1.54 -9.10 27.44
CA ALA A 263 -1.52 -8.20 26.28
C ALA A 263 -0.27 -7.31 26.23
N GLU A 264 0.22 -6.85 27.40
CA GLU A 264 1.47 -6.08 27.47
C GLU A 264 2.69 -6.96 27.11
N ALA A 265 2.67 -8.24 27.51
CA ALA A 265 3.72 -9.19 27.17
C ALA A 265 3.71 -9.58 25.68
N GLU A 266 2.53 -9.76 25.08
CA GLU A 266 2.38 -9.99 23.63
C GLU A 266 2.88 -8.77 22.83
N HIS A 267 2.59 -7.55 23.29
CA HIS A 267 3.10 -6.33 22.67
C HIS A 267 4.62 -6.22 22.77
N ALA A 268 5.21 -6.52 23.94
CA ALA A 268 6.66 -6.53 24.13
C ALA A 268 7.36 -7.54 23.21
N ASP A 269 6.75 -8.70 22.99
CA ASP A 269 7.25 -9.72 22.08
C ASP A 269 7.15 -9.30 20.59
N GLY A 270 6.09 -8.56 20.21
CA GLY A 270 5.99 -7.94 18.89
C GLY A 270 7.08 -6.92 18.59
N GLU A 271 7.39 -6.08 19.58
CA GLU A 271 8.44 -5.09 19.47
C GLU A 271 9.85 -5.72 19.45
N LEU A 272 10.04 -6.83 20.18
CA LEU A 272 11.22 -7.66 20.09
C LEU A 272 11.43 -8.21 18.67
N CYS A 273 10.39 -8.77 18.05
CA CYS A 273 10.45 -9.25 16.67
C CYS A 273 10.81 -8.13 15.68
N ARG A 274 10.27 -6.91 15.89
CA ARG A 274 10.61 -5.74 15.07
C ARG A 274 12.10 -5.39 15.16
N GLN A 275 12.67 -5.41 16.36
CA GLN A 275 14.09 -5.12 16.57
C GLN A 275 15.00 -6.21 15.98
N LEU A 276 14.64 -7.48 16.14
CA LEU A 276 15.35 -8.60 15.52
C LEU A 276 15.31 -8.49 13.99
N ASN A 277 14.17 -8.12 13.41
CA ASN A 277 14.06 -7.91 11.96
C ASN A 277 14.92 -6.75 11.45
N ALA A 278 15.00 -5.65 12.20
CA ALA A 278 15.89 -4.54 11.86
C ALA A 278 17.36 -5.00 11.81
N LEU A 279 17.80 -5.78 12.81
CA LEU A 279 19.16 -6.34 12.82
C LEU A 279 19.41 -7.34 11.68
N LEU A 280 18.42 -8.16 11.32
CA LEU A 280 18.51 -9.04 10.16
C LEU A 280 18.64 -8.24 8.85
N SER A 281 17.92 -7.12 8.74
CA SER A 281 18.02 -6.20 7.58
C SER A 281 19.39 -5.52 7.51
N ASP A 282 20.04 -5.30 8.65
CA ASP A 282 21.41 -4.80 8.76
C ASP A 282 22.49 -5.88 8.47
N GLY A 283 22.07 -7.10 8.10
CA GLY A 283 22.96 -8.19 7.69
C GLY A 283 23.48 -9.09 8.83
N PHE A 284 22.93 -8.96 10.05
CA PHE A 284 23.30 -9.85 11.15
C PHE A 284 22.75 -11.27 10.93
N HIS A 285 23.54 -12.29 11.27
CA HIS A 285 23.01 -13.64 11.42
C HIS A 285 22.01 -13.71 12.58
N PHE A 286 20.98 -14.55 12.47
CA PHE A 286 19.89 -14.57 13.44
C PHE A 286 20.35 -14.91 14.87
N ASP A 287 21.31 -15.83 15.04
CA ASP A 287 21.91 -16.11 16.36
C ASP A 287 22.67 -14.90 16.95
N SER A 288 23.36 -14.12 16.10
CA SER A 288 24.03 -12.89 16.51
C SER A 288 23.04 -11.80 16.88
N ALA A 289 21.94 -11.66 16.13
CA ALA A 289 20.86 -10.73 16.44
C ALA A 289 20.16 -11.09 17.76
N LEU A 290 19.91 -12.37 18.02
CA LEU A 290 19.38 -12.84 19.31
C LEU A 290 20.33 -12.52 20.47
N HIS A 291 21.64 -12.70 20.27
CA HIS A 291 22.63 -12.37 21.28
C HIS A 291 22.68 -10.86 21.56
N GLU A 292 22.69 -10.04 20.51
CA GLU A 292 22.70 -8.58 20.58
C GLU A 292 21.49 -8.05 21.38
N VAL A 293 20.28 -8.55 21.09
CA VAL A 293 19.07 -8.06 21.74
C VAL A 293 18.94 -8.52 23.19
N VAL A 294 19.35 -9.76 23.50
CA VAL A 294 19.22 -10.32 24.85
C VAL A 294 20.36 -9.87 25.77
N VAL A 295 21.60 -9.92 25.29
CA VAL A 295 22.81 -9.76 26.12
C VAL A 295 23.43 -8.36 26.00
N VAL A 296 23.42 -7.74 24.82
CA VAL A 296 24.12 -6.46 24.61
C VAL A 296 23.19 -5.26 24.87
N ARG A 297 22.02 -5.25 24.25
CA ARG A 297 21.07 -4.13 24.31
C ARG A 297 20.08 -4.20 25.47
N HIS A 298 19.89 -5.40 26.05
CA HIS A 298 18.92 -5.67 27.10
C HIS A 298 17.50 -5.13 26.81
N SER A 299 17.08 -5.13 25.54
CA SER A 299 15.84 -4.48 25.08
C SER A 299 14.58 -4.96 25.81
N LEU A 300 14.58 -6.22 26.28
CA LEU A 300 13.46 -6.80 27.03
C LEU A 300 13.14 -6.06 28.34
N GLN A 301 14.14 -5.48 29.00
CA GLN A 301 13.97 -4.78 30.27
C GLN A 301 13.15 -3.49 30.13
N MET A 302 13.18 -2.85 28.95
CA MET A 302 12.42 -1.63 28.69
C MET A 302 10.92 -1.91 28.52
N TRP A 303 10.58 -3.02 27.88
CA TRP A 303 9.19 -3.32 27.52
C TRP A 303 8.45 -4.16 28.57
N LEU A 304 9.18 -4.95 29.38
CA LEU A 304 8.61 -5.79 30.44
C LEU A 304 8.78 -5.20 31.85
N GLN A 305 8.78 -3.86 31.97
CA GLN A 305 8.91 -3.20 33.28
C GLN A 305 7.70 -3.48 34.19
N PRO A 306 7.91 -3.77 35.49
CA PRO A 306 6.83 -3.85 36.46
C PRO A 306 6.08 -2.52 36.58
N LYS A 307 4.76 -2.57 36.67
CA LYS A 307 3.90 -1.37 36.76
C LYS A 307 3.31 -1.22 38.16
N PRO A 308 2.98 -0.01 38.64
CA PRO A 308 2.32 0.17 39.93
C PRO A 308 0.93 -0.50 39.93
N LYS A 309 0.58 -1.13 41.05
CA LYS A 309 -0.75 -1.72 41.24
C LYS A 309 -1.76 -0.61 41.51
N VAL A 310 -2.60 -0.28 40.53
CA VAL A 310 -3.68 0.70 40.68
C VAL A 310 -4.74 0.10 41.60
N VAL A 311 -4.94 0.70 42.76
CA VAL A 311 -6.06 0.36 43.67
C VAL A 311 -7.28 1.15 43.19
N ASN A 312 -8.34 0.45 42.79
CA ASN A 312 -9.61 1.10 42.42
C ASN A 312 -10.16 1.90 43.61
N ALA A 313 -10.53 3.15 43.36
CA ALA A 313 -10.94 4.14 44.36
C ALA A 313 -12.28 3.84 45.08
N GLU A 314 -12.98 2.75 44.74
CA GLU A 314 -14.24 2.37 45.38
C GLU A 314 -14.06 1.75 46.78
N SER A 315 -12.86 1.28 47.15
CA SER A 315 -12.60 0.70 48.47
C SER A 315 -12.15 1.69 49.55
N VAL A 316 -12.04 2.99 49.23
CA VAL A 316 -11.49 4.03 50.14
C VAL A 316 -12.58 4.92 50.77
N ILE A 317 -13.87 4.67 50.50
CA ILE A 317 -14.97 5.51 51.02
C ILE A 317 -15.23 5.31 52.54
N SER A 318 -14.57 4.38 53.22
CA SER A 318 -14.74 4.17 54.67
C SER A 318 -13.47 4.41 55.49
N ALA A 319 -13.00 5.67 55.59
CA ALA A 319 -12.28 6.14 56.79
C ALA A 319 -12.20 7.68 56.83
N LYS A 320 -12.55 8.25 57.99
CA LYS A 320 -12.66 9.70 58.28
C LYS A 320 -11.29 10.39 58.44
N GLY A 321 -11.01 11.41 57.60
CA GLY A 321 -10.22 12.64 57.85
C GLY A 321 -8.74 12.56 58.32
N PRO A 322 -7.96 13.67 58.35
CA PRO A 322 -8.31 15.07 58.13
C PRO A 322 -7.53 15.80 57.01
N LYS A 323 -7.98 17.04 56.75
CA LYS A 323 -7.69 17.97 55.65
C LYS A 323 -6.24 18.47 55.58
N ARG A 324 -5.71 18.64 54.36
CA ARG A 324 -4.72 19.69 54.06
C ARG A 324 -4.88 20.22 52.62
N THR A 325 -4.74 21.53 52.52
CA THR A 325 -5.16 22.46 51.46
C THR A 325 -4.32 22.38 50.17
N LEU A 326 -5.01 22.45 49.02
CA LEU A 326 -4.44 22.66 47.69
C LEU A 326 -4.15 24.16 47.44
N PRO A 327 -3.03 24.53 46.80
CA PRO A 327 -2.87 25.84 46.18
C PRO A 327 -3.47 25.85 44.76
N GLN A 328 -4.21 26.91 44.46
CA GLN A 328 -4.74 27.27 43.15
C GLN A 328 -3.66 27.89 42.23
N PRO A 329 -3.92 27.96 40.90
CA PRO A 329 -2.99 28.46 39.90
C PRO A 329 -3.02 29.99 39.80
N LEU A 330 -1.84 30.58 39.55
CA LEU A 330 -1.69 32.02 39.32
C LEU A 330 -1.93 32.37 37.85
N VAL A 331 -2.83 33.33 37.64
CA VAL A 331 -3.03 34.10 36.42
C VAL A 331 -2.78 35.58 36.77
N ASP A 332 -2.40 36.35 35.74
CA ASP A 332 -2.30 37.82 35.65
C ASP A 332 -0.94 38.47 35.99
N ALA A 333 -0.29 39.13 35.02
CA ALA A 333 -0.62 40.53 34.65
C ALA A 333 0.43 41.20 33.71
N LYS A 334 -0.10 41.79 32.63
CA LYS A 334 0.12 43.17 32.13
C LYS A 334 1.43 43.63 31.42
N SER A 335 1.21 43.97 30.14
CA SER A 335 1.45 45.26 29.44
C SER A 335 2.86 45.89 29.39
N SER A 336 3.33 46.23 28.18
CA SER A 336 3.41 47.63 27.71
C SER A 336 3.91 47.73 26.26
N VAL A 337 3.34 48.70 25.56
CA VAL A 337 3.62 49.20 24.21
C VAL A 337 4.65 50.32 24.32
N VAL A 338 5.63 50.42 23.39
CA VAL A 338 6.18 51.71 22.91
C VAL A 338 6.72 51.56 21.47
N ASP A 339 6.40 52.57 20.66
CA ASP A 339 6.66 52.81 19.22
C ASP A 339 8.10 53.19 18.80
N ALA A 340 8.22 53.37 17.47
CA ALA A 340 9.16 54.20 16.67
C ALA A 340 10.36 53.47 16.04
N SER A 341 10.84 53.74 14.82
CA SER A 341 10.38 54.41 13.58
C SER A 341 11.58 54.35 12.60
N ASN A 342 11.32 54.31 11.28
CA ASN A 342 12.17 54.71 10.14
C ASN A 342 13.65 54.26 10.07
N ASP A 343 14.01 53.55 9.00
CA ASP A 343 14.74 54.21 7.89
C ASP A 343 14.77 53.34 6.61
N SER A 344 14.46 54.01 5.51
CA SER A 344 14.51 53.57 4.12
C SER A 344 15.92 53.69 3.55
N CYS A 345 16.31 52.80 2.63
CA CYS A 345 17.37 53.11 1.67
C CYS A 345 17.13 52.45 0.31
N GLU A 346 17.18 53.29 -0.72
CA GLU A 346 16.78 53.09 -2.12
C GLU A 346 17.78 52.27 -2.95
N LEU A 347 17.27 51.65 -4.02
CA LEU A 347 18.01 51.06 -5.14
C LEU A 347 18.14 52.10 -6.27
N PRO A 348 19.27 52.20 -7.00
CA PRO A 348 19.38 53.09 -8.14
C PRO A 348 18.92 52.43 -9.46
N ALA A 349 18.24 53.23 -10.27
CA ALA A 349 17.77 52.92 -11.62
C ALA A 349 18.91 52.93 -12.66
N LEU A 350 18.80 52.07 -13.67
CA LEU A 350 19.55 52.13 -14.93
C LEU A 350 18.59 52.12 -16.12
N THR A 351 18.76 53.12 -16.97
CA THR A 351 17.99 53.44 -18.20
C THR A 351 18.48 52.63 -19.43
N PRO A 352 17.72 52.66 -20.55
CA PRO A 352 17.65 51.56 -21.51
C PRO A 352 18.65 51.70 -22.66
N HIS A 353 19.14 50.56 -23.16
CA HIS A 353 19.78 50.48 -24.47
C HIS A 353 19.00 49.56 -25.41
N GLU A 354 18.88 50.06 -26.64
CA GLU A 354 18.19 49.53 -27.81
C GLU A 354 18.62 48.10 -28.15
N ALA A 355 17.65 47.25 -28.50
CA ALA A 355 17.90 45.97 -29.15
C ALA A 355 16.97 45.82 -30.36
N VAL A 356 17.61 45.81 -31.51
CA VAL A 356 17.11 45.68 -32.88
C VAL A 356 16.39 44.34 -33.10
N ALA A 357 15.23 44.39 -33.74
CA ALA A 357 14.49 43.22 -34.19
C ALA A 357 15.19 42.50 -35.36
N PRO A 358 15.28 41.15 -35.37
CA PRO A 358 15.58 40.41 -36.59
C PRO A 358 14.32 39.81 -37.22
N SER A 359 14.16 40.09 -38.51
CA SER A 359 13.22 39.49 -39.46
C SER A 359 13.40 37.96 -39.61
N PRO A 360 12.38 37.22 -40.09
CA PRO A 360 12.38 35.76 -40.09
C PRO A 360 13.26 35.20 -41.22
N ARG A 361 14.37 34.56 -40.85
CA ARG A 361 15.10 33.65 -41.74
C ARG A 361 14.67 32.23 -41.42
N ALA A 362 14.09 31.56 -42.42
CA ALA A 362 13.84 30.13 -42.40
C ALA A 362 15.16 29.38 -42.14
N ALA A 363 15.18 28.62 -41.04
CA ALA A 363 16.25 27.71 -40.66
C ALA A 363 15.63 26.32 -40.39
N PRO A 364 16.40 25.25 -40.55
CA PRO A 364 15.93 23.94 -41.00
C PRO A 364 15.05 23.23 -39.96
N VAL A 365 14.09 22.43 -40.46
CA VAL A 365 13.14 21.63 -39.68
C VAL A 365 13.88 20.74 -38.66
N SER A 366 13.96 21.22 -37.42
CA SER A 366 14.33 20.42 -36.26
C SER A 366 13.11 19.60 -35.84
N MET A 367 13.30 18.29 -35.65
CA MET A 367 12.23 17.33 -35.31
C MET A 367 11.39 17.83 -34.14
N ALA A 368 10.11 18.08 -34.39
CA ALA A 368 9.20 18.81 -33.52
C ALA A 368 9.13 18.21 -32.11
N ALA A 369 9.54 18.98 -31.10
CA ALA A 369 9.09 18.75 -29.73
C ALA A 369 7.55 18.79 -29.72
N ALA A 370 6.92 17.78 -29.12
CA ALA A 370 5.46 17.65 -29.11
C ALA A 370 4.75 18.85 -28.44
N PHE A 371 5.46 19.60 -27.58
CA PHE A 371 4.97 20.78 -26.89
C PHE A 371 5.86 22.00 -27.13
N PRO A 372 5.31 23.23 -27.16
CA PRO A 372 6.07 24.48 -27.22
C PRO A 372 6.71 24.74 -25.85
N ILE A 373 7.81 24.04 -25.55
CA ILE A 373 8.47 24.04 -24.24
C ILE A 373 8.81 25.45 -23.76
N ALA A 374 9.30 26.33 -24.64
CA ALA A 374 9.62 27.72 -24.27
C ALA A 374 8.39 28.47 -23.73
N ALA A 375 7.22 28.27 -24.35
CA ALA A 375 5.96 28.85 -23.87
C ALA A 375 5.53 28.23 -22.54
N TRP A 376 5.72 26.92 -22.35
CA TRP A 376 5.40 26.24 -21.10
C TRP A 376 6.31 26.71 -19.95
N SER A 377 7.61 26.89 -20.21
CA SER A 377 8.56 27.46 -19.25
C SER A 377 8.19 28.89 -18.87
N ALA A 378 7.83 29.72 -19.85
CA ALA A 378 7.40 31.09 -19.60
C ALA A 378 6.10 31.14 -18.77
N LEU A 379 5.12 30.29 -19.09
CA LEU A 379 3.87 30.17 -18.34
C LEU A 379 4.10 29.71 -16.91
N ALA A 380 4.91 28.68 -16.72
CA ALA A 380 5.27 28.16 -15.40
C ALA A 380 5.92 29.23 -14.52
N ALA A 381 6.83 30.03 -15.10
CA ALA A 381 7.49 31.14 -14.41
C ALA A 381 6.54 32.30 -14.11
N CYS A 382 5.72 32.73 -15.09
CA CYS A 382 4.79 33.84 -14.92
C CYS A 382 3.69 33.54 -13.91
N CYS A 383 3.31 32.28 -13.78
CA CYS A 383 2.21 31.87 -12.90
C CYS A 383 2.67 31.33 -11.55
N ASP A 384 3.99 31.30 -11.25
CA ASP A 384 4.53 30.61 -10.07
C ASP A 384 3.95 29.20 -9.94
N ASP A 385 4.13 28.37 -10.98
CA ASP A 385 3.61 27.00 -10.99
C ASP A 385 4.41 26.10 -10.04
N LYS A 386 3.70 25.32 -9.22
CA LYS A 386 4.30 24.39 -8.25
C LYS A 386 5.25 23.38 -8.89
N ASP A 387 5.04 23.05 -10.16
CA ASP A 387 5.86 22.12 -10.92
C ASP A 387 6.64 22.84 -12.03
N ALA A 388 7.42 23.86 -11.62
CA ALA A 388 8.26 24.64 -12.53
C ALA A 388 9.35 23.81 -13.24
N LEU A 389 9.66 22.60 -12.75
CA LEU A 389 10.67 21.71 -13.34
C LEU A 389 10.17 20.93 -14.55
N LEU A 390 8.86 20.71 -14.67
CA LEU A 390 8.29 19.87 -15.73
C LEU A 390 8.71 20.30 -17.15
N PRO A 391 8.62 21.59 -17.56
CA PRO A 391 9.02 21.99 -18.91
C PRO A 391 10.48 21.62 -19.24
N ARG A 392 11.40 21.79 -18.27
CA ARG A 392 12.82 21.44 -18.44
C ARG A 392 13.03 19.93 -18.55
N LEU A 393 12.24 19.14 -17.81
CA LEU A 393 12.29 17.68 -17.90
C LEU A 393 11.76 17.18 -19.25
N LEU A 394 10.68 17.80 -19.77
CA LEU A 394 10.14 17.48 -21.10
C LEU A 394 11.11 17.86 -22.22
N GLU A 395 11.87 18.95 -22.06
CA GLU A 395 12.89 19.38 -23.01
C GLU A 395 14.03 18.36 -23.16
N ARG A 396 14.56 17.89 -22.02
CA ARG A 396 15.71 16.96 -21.96
C ARG A 396 15.31 15.51 -22.23
N GLY A 397 14.03 15.19 -22.06
CA GLY A 397 13.52 13.84 -21.99
C GLY A 397 13.43 13.37 -20.54
N VAL A 398 12.33 12.68 -20.23
CA VAL A 398 11.98 12.30 -18.86
C VAL A 398 12.67 11.00 -18.44
N PRO A 399 13.09 10.85 -17.18
CA PRO A 399 13.63 9.59 -16.68
C PRO A 399 12.54 8.52 -16.55
N THR A 400 12.93 7.25 -16.67
CA THR A 400 12.01 6.10 -16.60
C THR A 400 11.71 5.68 -15.16
N GLY A 401 12.50 6.14 -14.20
CA GLY A 401 12.41 5.69 -12.81
C GLY A 401 13.21 4.42 -12.50
N VAL A 402 13.88 3.83 -13.49
CA VAL A 402 14.63 2.57 -13.35
C VAL A 402 16.04 2.78 -12.79
N VAL A 403 16.76 3.78 -13.30
CA VAL A 403 18.14 4.08 -12.84
C VAL A 403 18.12 4.86 -11.53
N SER A 404 17.19 5.80 -11.42
CA SER A 404 16.95 6.59 -10.21
C SER A 404 15.46 6.88 -10.09
N PRO A 405 14.93 7.06 -8.87
CA PRO A 405 13.52 7.40 -8.67
C PRO A 405 13.10 8.63 -9.47
N ILE A 406 11.87 8.61 -9.99
CA ILE A 406 11.34 9.76 -10.73
C ILE A 406 11.29 10.99 -9.81
N PRO A 407 11.83 12.16 -10.23
CA PRO A 407 11.82 13.36 -9.40
C PRO A 407 10.40 13.81 -9.02
N PHE A 408 10.21 14.13 -7.74
CA PHE A 408 8.96 14.67 -7.21
C PHE A 408 8.44 15.86 -8.04
N SER A 409 7.13 15.88 -8.24
CA SER A 409 6.42 17.03 -8.81
C SER A 409 6.03 18.05 -7.76
N GLY A 410 5.89 17.63 -6.49
CA GLY A 410 5.37 18.47 -5.41
C GLY A 410 3.86 18.73 -5.51
N ILE A 411 3.19 18.08 -6.46
CA ILE A 411 1.73 18.19 -6.67
C ILE A 411 0.99 17.13 -5.85
N TRP A 412 1.53 15.91 -5.79
CA TRP A 412 0.88 14.76 -5.17
C TRP A 412 1.56 14.36 -3.86
N GLU A 413 0.85 13.54 -3.09
CA GLU A 413 1.38 12.97 -1.85
C GLU A 413 2.50 11.96 -2.16
N PRO A 414 3.58 11.95 -1.36
CA PRO A 414 4.61 10.91 -1.46
C PRO A 414 4.02 9.52 -1.23
N SER A 415 4.51 8.52 -1.94
CA SER A 415 4.25 7.12 -1.66
C SER A 415 5.33 6.53 -0.74
N GLU A 416 5.05 5.37 -0.15
CA GLU A 416 6.06 4.62 0.60
C GLU A 416 7.25 4.28 -0.31
N PRO A 417 8.50 4.37 0.20
CA PRO A 417 9.69 4.08 -0.59
C PRO A 417 9.71 2.61 -0.99
N ALA A 418 9.86 2.34 -2.28
CA ALA A 418 10.00 0.97 -2.78
C ALA A 418 11.38 0.41 -2.38
N PRO A 419 11.48 -0.90 -2.05
CA PRO A 419 12.78 -1.51 -1.81
C PRO A 419 13.65 -1.41 -3.06
N ASN A 420 14.92 -1.03 -2.88
CA ASN A 420 15.88 -0.84 -3.96
C ASN A 420 16.31 -2.21 -4.51
N LEU A 421 15.59 -2.71 -5.52
CA LEU A 421 15.97 -3.90 -6.27
C LEU A 421 17.13 -3.49 -7.20
N GLY A 422 18.34 -3.97 -6.94
CA GLY A 422 19.51 -3.75 -7.82
C GLY A 422 19.20 -4.08 -9.28
N LEU A 423 19.94 -3.51 -10.23
CA LEU A 423 19.68 -3.61 -11.68
C LEU A 423 19.95 -5.00 -12.31
N ASP A 424 20.08 -6.05 -11.49
CA ASP A 424 20.62 -7.35 -11.88
C ASP A 424 19.65 -8.21 -12.74
N ASP A 425 18.43 -7.74 -13.00
CA ASP A 425 17.33 -8.49 -13.65
C ASP A 425 16.85 -7.91 -15.01
N LEU A 426 17.58 -6.97 -15.63
CA LEU A 426 17.25 -6.51 -16.98
C LEU A 426 17.53 -7.60 -18.02
N SER A 427 16.52 -7.91 -18.85
CA SER A 427 16.64 -8.97 -19.86
C SER A 427 16.21 -8.53 -21.26
N ILE A 428 16.72 -9.25 -22.26
CA ILE A 428 16.50 -8.99 -23.68
C ILE A 428 15.67 -10.13 -24.27
N HIS A 429 14.48 -9.80 -24.77
CA HIS A 429 13.60 -10.72 -25.47
C HIS A 429 13.58 -10.42 -26.97
N LEU A 430 13.92 -11.42 -27.78
CA LEU A 430 14.09 -11.28 -29.24
C LEU A 430 12.82 -11.55 -30.04
N GLN A 431 11.72 -11.94 -29.38
CA GLN A 431 10.47 -12.34 -30.04
C GLN A 431 9.24 -11.71 -29.37
N PRO A 432 8.23 -11.29 -30.14
CA PRO A 432 6.93 -10.89 -29.63
C PRO A 432 6.20 -11.99 -28.85
N TRP A 433 5.14 -11.62 -28.15
CA TRP A 433 4.16 -12.57 -27.62
C TRP A 433 3.46 -13.33 -28.75
N ARG A 434 2.86 -14.50 -28.45
CA ARG A 434 2.07 -15.30 -29.43
C ARG A 434 1.07 -14.43 -30.22
N SER A 435 0.35 -13.55 -29.53
CA SER A 435 -0.60 -12.62 -30.16
C SER A 435 0.00 -11.69 -31.23
N GLY A 436 1.28 -11.37 -31.13
CA GLY A 436 2.06 -10.63 -32.12
C GLY A 436 2.69 -11.53 -33.17
N LEU A 437 3.21 -12.71 -32.79
CA LEU A 437 3.78 -13.71 -33.70
C LEU A 437 2.73 -14.27 -34.68
N ASP A 438 1.52 -14.55 -34.22
CA ASP A 438 0.43 -15.06 -35.06
C ASP A 438 0.04 -14.05 -36.17
N ARG A 439 0.43 -12.79 -36.02
CA ARG A 439 0.19 -11.68 -36.96
C ARG A 439 1.42 -10.80 -37.05
N GLU A 440 2.56 -11.42 -37.38
CA GLU A 440 3.85 -10.75 -37.31
C GLU A 440 3.95 -9.57 -38.30
N ASP A 441 3.40 -9.71 -39.51
CA ASP A 441 3.35 -8.64 -40.51
C ASP A 441 2.59 -7.41 -40.01
N LEU A 442 1.47 -7.63 -39.33
CA LEU A 442 0.69 -6.54 -38.72
C LEU A 442 1.44 -5.91 -37.54
N THR A 443 2.19 -6.69 -36.76
CA THR A 443 3.04 -6.19 -35.68
C THR A 443 4.10 -5.26 -36.24
N LEU A 444 4.78 -5.68 -37.31
CA LEU A 444 5.78 -4.87 -37.99
C LEU A 444 5.15 -3.62 -38.63
N GLU A 445 4.01 -3.74 -39.30
CA GLU A 445 3.29 -2.59 -39.89
C GLU A 445 2.96 -1.53 -38.82
N LEU A 446 2.45 -1.94 -37.66
CA LEU A 446 2.15 -1.03 -36.55
C LEU A 446 3.41 -0.41 -35.95
N MET A 447 4.50 -1.17 -35.84
CA MET A 447 5.78 -0.66 -35.36
C MET A 447 6.36 0.37 -36.32
N LEU A 448 6.32 0.10 -37.63
CA LEU A 448 6.77 1.02 -38.67
C LEU A 448 5.93 2.29 -38.73
N LYS A 449 4.62 2.23 -38.41
CA LYS A 449 3.80 3.43 -38.23
C LYS A 449 4.30 4.31 -37.08
N ASP A 450 4.73 3.70 -35.97
CA ASP A 450 5.32 4.43 -34.85
C ASP A 450 6.71 5.01 -35.18
N VAL A 451 7.48 4.31 -36.02
CA VAL A 451 8.75 4.84 -36.57
C VAL A 451 8.49 6.03 -37.50
N ALA A 452 7.54 5.90 -38.43
CA ALA A 452 7.17 6.97 -39.36
C ALA A 452 6.61 8.21 -38.64
N ALA A 453 5.93 8.01 -37.50
CA ALA A 453 5.45 9.08 -36.64
C ALA A 453 6.56 9.70 -35.75
N GLY A 454 7.78 9.17 -35.77
CA GLY A 454 8.92 9.67 -35.00
C GLY A 454 8.95 9.24 -33.53
N HIS A 455 8.02 8.37 -33.10
CA HIS A 455 7.97 7.87 -31.72
C HIS A 455 9.01 6.78 -31.43
N ALA A 456 9.44 6.08 -32.47
CA ALA A 456 10.46 5.04 -32.40
C ALA A 456 11.44 5.16 -33.58
N TYR A 457 12.53 4.41 -33.51
CA TYR A 457 13.45 4.25 -34.63
C TYR A 457 14.02 2.83 -34.65
N GLU A 458 14.46 2.41 -35.83
CA GLU A 458 15.15 1.13 -36.00
C GLU A 458 16.63 1.27 -35.66
N LEU A 459 17.15 0.27 -34.95
CA LEU A 459 18.55 0.16 -34.55
C LEU A 459 19.23 -0.91 -35.41
N ILE A 460 19.91 -0.47 -36.48
CA ILE A 460 20.44 -1.36 -37.53
C ILE A 460 21.49 -2.34 -36.98
N GLY A 461 22.35 -1.89 -36.05
CA GLY A 461 23.37 -2.72 -35.41
C GLY A 461 22.86 -3.62 -34.28
N GLY A 462 21.53 -3.67 -34.06
CA GLY A 462 20.89 -4.59 -33.11
C GLY A 462 21.41 -4.47 -31.68
N GLU A 463 21.60 -5.61 -31.01
CA GLU A 463 22.06 -5.65 -29.62
C GLU A 463 23.44 -5.03 -29.41
N ALA A 464 24.38 -5.25 -30.33
CA ALA A 464 25.75 -4.74 -30.20
C ALA A 464 25.78 -3.21 -30.18
N GLU A 465 24.99 -2.57 -31.04
CA GLU A 465 24.83 -1.12 -31.05
C GLU A 465 24.09 -0.62 -29.81
N ALA A 466 23.10 -1.37 -29.31
CA ALA A 466 22.40 -0.99 -28.08
C ALA A 466 23.34 -0.98 -26.87
N ARG A 467 24.15 -2.04 -26.70
CA ARG A 467 25.14 -2.12 -25.61
C ARG A 467 26.24 -1.07 -25.75
N GLN A 468 26.63 -0.71 -26.98
CA GLN A 468 27.57 0.37 -27.20
C GLN A 468 27.02 1.73 -26.75
N ARG A 469 25.72 1.98 -26.97
CA ARG A 469 25.07 3.27 -26.64
C ARG A 469 24.70 3.40 -25.17
N TRP A 470 24.22 2.33 -24.53
CA TRP A 470 23.62 2.38 -23.18
C TRP A 470 24.29 1.45 -22.16
N GLY A 471 25.35 0.73 -22.54
CA GLY A 471 26.02 -0.21 -21.64
C GLY A 471 25.09 -1.32 -21.17
N ASP A 472 24.97 -1.46 -19.85
CA ASP A 472 24.11 -2.45 -19.21
C ASP A 472 22.63 -2.03 -19.10
N LEU A 473 22.31 -0.77 -19.43
CA LEU A 473 20.94 -0.24 -19.39
C LEU A 473 20.12 -0.59 -20.64
N VAL A 474 20.18 -1.85 -21.07
CA VAL A 474 19.45 -2.35 -22.23
C VAL A 474 18.44 -3.40 -21.80
N ALA A 475 17.17 -3.12 -22.06
CA ALA A 475 16.06 -4.04 -21.78
C ALA A 475 15.15 -4.12 -23.01
N ALA A 476 14.98 -5.34 -23.54
CA ALA A 476 14.08 -5.58 -24.68
C ALA A 476 12.83 -6.34 -24.23
N GLY A 477 11.69 -5.65 -24.25
CA GLY A 477 10.39 -6.22 -23.89
C GLY A 477 9.77 -7.03 -25.02
N LYS A 478 8.56 -7.56 -24.79
CA LYS A 478 7.79 -8.27 -25.82
C LYS A 478 6.64 -7.44 -26.32
N LEU A 479 6.44 -7.42 -27.65
CA LEU A 479 5.27 -6.80 -28.27
C LEU A 479 4.08 -7.77 -28.32
N GLY A 480 2.88 -7.23 -28.19
CA GLY A 480 1.63 -7.95 -28.39
C GLY A 480 0.61 -7.10 -29.15
N ILE A 481 -0.37 -7.76 -29.78
CA ILE A 481 -1.46 -7.08 -30.46
C ILE A 481 -2.74 -7.24 -29.63
N ALA A 482 -3.29 -6.12 -29.16
CA ALA A 482 -4.62 -6.07 -28.59
C ALA A 482 -5.62 -5.61 -29.65
N GLN A 483 -6.63 -6.45 -29.92
CA GLN A 483 -7.74 -6.10 -30.81
C GLN A 483 -9.07 -6.36 -30.11
N PRO A 484 -9.64 -5.35 -29.42
CA PRO A 484 -11.00 -5.43 -28.93
C PRO A 484 -11.99 -5.56 -30.09
N PRO A 485 -13.12 -6.27 -29.92
CA PRO A 485 -14.16 -6.39 -30.95
C PRO A 485 -14.61 -5.01 -31.44
N GLY A 486 -14.64 -4.82 -32.77
CA GLY A 486 -15.05 -3.56 -33.40
C GLY A 486 -14.03 -2.41 -33.31
N LYS A 487 -12.82 -2.64 -32.78
CA LYS A 487 -11.75 -1.61 -32.73
C LYS A 487 -10.55 -2.01 -33.58
N LYS A 488 -9.80 -0.98 -34.03
CA LYS A 488 -8.52 -1.17 -34.75
C LYS A 488 -7.50 -1.87 -33.83
N PRO A 489 -6.64 -2.76 -34.37
CA PRO A 489 -5.59 -3.41 -33.59
C PRO A 489 -4.62 -2.37 -33.03
N ARG A 490 -4.16 -2.58 -31.79
CA ARG A 490 -3.21 -1.73 -31.09
C ARG A 490 -1.98 -2.53 -30.69
N LEU A 491 -0.82 -1.92 -30.87
CA LEU A 491 0.46 -2.45 -30.42
C LEU A 491 0.65 -2.15 -28.93
N ILE A 492 1.00 -3.16 -28.15
CA ILE A 492 1.28 -3.07 -26.71
C ILE A 492 2.69 -3.61 -26.46
N GLY A 493 3.50 -2.84 -25.73
CA GLY A 493 4.80 -3.27 -25.25
C GLY A 493 4.73 -3.75 -23.81
N ASP A 494 5.16 -4.98 -23.57
CA ASP A 494 5.31 -5.54 -22.24
C ASP A 494 6.75 -5.36 -21.75
N GLY A 495 6.96 -4.33 -20.93
CA GLY A 495 8.23 -4.05 -20.25
C GLY A 495 8.37 -4.74 -18.89
N THR A 496 7.39 -5.54 -18.48
CA THR A 496 7.41 -6.29 -17.22
C THR A 496 8.32 -7.51 -17.35
N ILE A 497 8.25 -8.19 -18.50
CA ILE A 497 9.08 -9.37 -18.80
C ILE A 497 10.58 -9.05 -18.94
N SER A 498 10.92 -7.82 -19.31
CA SER A 498 12.31 -7.36 -19.42
C SER A 498 12.87 -6.79 -18.12
N GLY A 499 12.10 -6.80 -17.03
CA GLY A 499 12.48 -6.22 -15.74
C GLY A 499 12.21 -4.71 -15.62
N ALA A 500 12.12 -3.97 -16.73
CA ALA A 500 12.03 -2.51 -16.74
C ALA A 500 10.86 -1.93 -15.92
N ASN A 501 9.67 -2.55 -15.96
CA ASN A 501 8.53 -2.08 -15.16
C ASN A 501 8.67 -2.37 -13.66
N HIS A 502 9.38 -3.44 -13.29
CA HIS A 502 9.58 -3.83 -11.89
C HIS A 502 10.55 -2.86 -11.20
N HIS A 503 11.62 -2.46 -11.89
CA HIS A 503 12.60 -1.51 -11.39
C HIS A 503 12.15 -0.05 -11.47
N CYS A 504 11.05 0.27 -12.16
CA CYS A 504 10.54 1.63 -12.23
C CYS A 504 9.99 2.07 -10.85
N VAL A 505 10.71 3.00 -10.21
CA VAL A 505 10.35 3.59 -8.92
C VAL A 505 9.67 4.94 -9.14
N ILE A 506 8.44 5.03 -8.64
CA ILE A 506 7.61 6.25 -8.66
C ILE A 506 7.21 6.52 -7.21
N GLU A 507 7.69 7.63 -6.66
CA GLU A 507 7.52 7.97 -5.23
C GLU A 507 6.33 8.91 -4.98
N GLU A 508 5.42 9.06 -5.94
CA GLU A 508 4.23 9.90 -5.83
C GLU A 508 2.96 9.14 -6.16
N LYS A 509 1.92 9.36 -5.36
CA LYS A 509 0.59 8.76 -5.57
C LYS A 509 -0.30 9.66 -6.43
N VAL A 510 -0.29 9.42 -7.74
CA VAL A 510 -1.16 10.12 -8.69
C VAL A 510 -2.64 9.94 -8.32
N ARG A 511 -3.38 11.04 -8.27
CA ARG A 511 -4.84 11.05 -8.09
C ARG A 511 -5.52 11.48 -9.39
N LEU A 512 -6.26 10.57 -10.00
CA LEU A 512 -7.07 10.84 -11.19
C LEU A 512 -8.50 11.24 -10.78
N PRO A 513 -9.16 12.12 -11.54
CA PRO A 513 -10.55 12.50 -11.26
C PRO A 513 -11.47 11.31 -11.46
N THR A 514 -12.40 11.13 -10.53
CA THR A 514 -13.38 10.04 -10.53
C THR A 514 -14.79 10.57 -10.78
N PHE A 515 -15.76 9.65 -10.91
CA PHE A 515 -17.18 10.00 -10.90
C PHE A 515 -17.55 10.87 -9.69
N GLU A 516 -17.04 10.52 -8.50
CA GLU A 516 -17.24 11.27 -7.26
C GLU A 516 -16.66 12.69 -7.34
N SER A 517 -15.57 12.90 -8.08
CA SER A 517 -14.99 14.24 -8.28
C SER A 517 -15.96 15.17 -9.02
N VAL A 518 -16.63 14.65 -10.05
CA VAL A 518 -17.71 15.36 -10.78
C VAL A 518 -18.90 15.60 -9.85
N GLN A 519 -19.34 14.57 -9.13
CA GLN A 519 -20.48 14.67 -8.21
C GLN A 519 -20.22 15.72 -7.12
N ARG A 520 -19.01 15.77 -6.56
CA ARG A 520 -18.58 16.78 -5.58
C ARG A 520 -18.63 18.18 -6.17
N PHE A 521 -18.10 18.38 -7.38
CA PHE A 521 -18.17 19.69 -8.05
C PHE A 521 -19.62 20.16 -8.25
N MET A 522 -20.48 19.26 -8.74
CA MET A 522 -21.90 19.55 -8.95
C MET A 522 -22.64 19.83 -7.64
N SER A 523 -22.27 19.16 -6.54
CA SER A 523 -22.82 19.35 -5.21
C SER A 523 -22.43 20.69 -4.58
N LEU A 524 -21.22 21.16 -4.85
CA LEU A 524 -20.73 22.47 -4.39
C LEU A 524 -21.26 23.64 -5.24
N SER A 525 -21.73 23.35 -6.45
CA SER A 525 -22.31 24.34 -7.35
C SER A 525 -23.73 24.69 -6.95
N GLY A 526 -24.12 25.97 -7.00
CA GLY A 526 -25.49 26.40 -6.68
C GLY A 526 -26.55 25.62 -7.48
N PRO A 527 -27.75 25.36 -6.91
CA PRO A 527 -28.81 24.58 -7.57
C PRO A 527 -29.28 25.22 -8.88
N ASP A 528 -29.23 26.55 -8.97
CA ASP A 528 -29.74 27.32 -10.11
C ASP A 528 -28.79 27.35 -11.31
N VAL A 529 -27.55 26.88 -11.15
CA VAL A 529 -26.56 26.89 -12.24
C VAL A 529 -26.77 25.66 -13.12
N GLN A 530 -27.19 25.91 -14.35
CA GLN A 530 -27.20 24.91 -15.43
C GLN A 530 -25.81 24.79 -16.06
N TRP A 531 -25.38 23.56 -16.28
CA TRP A 531 -24.06 23.24 -16.79
C TRP A 531 -24.14 22.69 -18.21
N GLY A 532 -23.33 23.24 -19.12
CA GLY A 532 -22.98 22.61 -20.38
C GLY A 532 -21.64 21.91 -20.25
N ALA A 533 -21.46 20.81 -21.00
CA ALA A 533 -20.24 20.03 -20.96
C ALA A 533 -19.53 19.98 -22.30
N LEU A 534 -18.21 19.99 -22.23
CA LEU A 534 -17.29 19.74 -23.33
C LEU A 534 -16.43 18.52 -22.97
N SER A 535 -16.39 17.53 -23.85
CA SER A 535 -15.39 16.46 -23.80
C SER A 535 -14.39 16.61 -24.94
N PHE A 536 -13.13 16.27 -24.66
CA PHE A 536 -12.05 16.25 -25.62
C PHE A 536 -11.06 15.13 -25.29
N ASP A 537 -10.31 14.68 -26.28
CA ASP A 537 -9.36 13.57 -26.15
C ASP A 537 -7.99 14.00 -26.69
N VAL A 538 -6.93 13.68 -25.96
CA VAL A 538 -5.55 13.99 -26.36
C VAL A 538 -4.98 12.85 -27.19
N ARG A 539 -4.67 13.13 -28.46
CA ARG A 539 -4.17 12.14 -29.40
C ARG A 539 -2.76 11.70 -29.00
N GLY A 540 -2.60 10.39 -28.78
CA GLY A 540 -1.29 9.79 -28.54
C GLY A 540 -0.65 10.23 -27.22
N ALA A 541 -1.42 10.72 -26.25
CA ALA A 541 -1.03 11.17 -24.92
C ALA A 541 0.35 10.70 -24.41
N HIS A 542 0.50 9.41 -24.10
CA HIS A 542 1.77 8.87 -23.56
C HIS A 542 2.96 9.07 -24.51
N LYS A 543 2.75 8.93 -25.81
CA LYS A 543 3.79 9.07 -26.86
C LYS A 543 4.20 10.52 -27.11
N LEU A 544 3.52 11.50 -26.50
CA LEU A 544 3.93 12.91 -26.53
C LEU A 544 5.08 13.20 -25.58
N VAL A 545 5.35 12.30 -24.64
CA VAL A 545 6.42 12.46 -23.66
C VAL A 545 7.65 11.67 -24.13
N ASN A 546 8.75 12.38 -24.38
CA ASN A 546 10.02 11.78 -24.75
C ASN A 546 10.77 11.26 -23.53
N VAL A 547 11.35 10.07 -23.64
CA VAL A 547 12.24 9.47 -22.65
C VAL A 547 13.65 10.04 -22.82
N SER A 548 14.33 10.27 -21.70
CA SER A 548 15.73 10.69 -21.66
C SER A 548 16.59 9.82 -22.58
N PRO A 549 17.41 10.41 -23.48
CA PRO A 549 18.29 9.65 -24.37
C PRO A 549 19.20 8.64 -23.66
N ALA A 550 19.58 8.91 -22.41
CA ALA A 550 20.41 8.02 -21.59
C ALA A 550 19.67 6.74 -21.14
N GLU A 551 18.34 6.75 -21.14
CA GLU A 551 17.49 5.65 -20.63
C GLU A 551 16.63 4.99 -21.74
N GLN A 552 16.80 5.40 -23.00
CA GLN A 552 16.05 4.84 -24.13
C GLN A 552 16.34 3.34 -24.36
N GLY A 553 17.51 2.85 -23.94
CA GLY A 553 17.85 1.42 -23.96
C GLY A 553 16.88 0.53 -23.18
N LEU A 554 16.09 1.09 -22.25
CA LEU A 554 15.06 0.38 -21.47
C LEU A 554 13.74 0.19 -22.23
N SER A 555 13.64 0.72 -23.46
CA SER A 555 12.44 0.71 -24.30
C SER A 555 12.69 0.03 -25.66
N CYS A 556 13.44 -1.07 -25.65
CA CYS A 556 13.75 -1.85 -26.85
C CYS A 556 12.71 -2.93 -27.13
N PHE A 557 12.48 -3.24 -28.40
CA PHE A 557 11.62 -4.33 -28.87
C PHE A 557 12.17 -4.94 -30.15
N VAL A 558 11.93 -6.23 -30.37
CA VAL A 558 12.40 -6.96 -31.55
C VAL A 558 11.22 -7.58 -32.31
N VAL A 559 11.18 -7.36 -33.63
CA VAL A 559 10.17 -7.93 -34.55
C VAL A 559 10.86 -8.39 -35.83
N GLN A 560 10.65 -9.62 -36.29
CA GLN A 560 11.32 -10.17 -37.47
C GLN A 560 12.86 -9.99 -37.45
N GLY A 561 13.48 -10.11 -36.28
CA GLY A 561 14.93 -9.90 -36.10
C GLY A 561 15.40 -8.44 -36.17
N ARG A 562 14.49 -7.48 -36.38
CA ARG A 562 14.78 -6.04 -36.44
C ARG A 562 14.58 -5.42 -35.06
N TRP A 563 15.55 -4.62 -34.64
CA TRP A 563 15.53 -3.94 -33.35
C TRP A 563 14.90 -2.56 -33.47
N PHE A 564 13.98 -2.26 -32.57
CA PHE A 564 13.34 -0.96 -32.49
C PHE A 564 13.45 -0.38 -31.09
N VAL A 565 13.69 0.93 -31.01
CA VAL A 565 13.82 1.67 -29.76
C VAL A 565 12.81 2.80 -29.75
N TYR A 566 12.01 2.88 -28.69
CA TYR A 566 11.10 4.01 -28.51
C TYR A 566 11.84 5.24 -27.95
N ARG A 567 11.67 6.38 -28.63
CA ARG A 567 12.10 7.70 -28.13
C ARG A 567 11.13 8.25 -27.10
N SER A 568 9.85 7.95 -27.28
CA SER A 568 8.76 8.39 -26.41
C SER A 568 8.30 7.28 -25.45
N CYS A 569 7.54 7.62 -24.42
CA CYS A 569 6.89 6.59 -23.61
C CYS A 569 5.97 5.73 -24.48
N TYR A 570 6.09 4.40 -24.37
CA TYR A 570 5.30 3.44 -25.13
C TYR A 570 4.09 2.94 -24.33
N PHE A 571 3.10 2.36 -25.02
CA PHE A 571 1.95 1.76 -24.34
C PHE A 571 2.36 0.48 -23.62
N GLY A 572 2.30 0.51 -22.28
CA GLY A 572 2.56 -0.64 -21.41
C GLY A 572 3.77 -0.47 -20.48
N CYS A 573 4.53 0.63 -20.58
CA CYS A 573 5.49 0.98 -19.53
C CYS A 573 4.81 1.66 -18.32
N ARG A 574 5.36 1.40 -17.13
CA ARG A 574 4.84 1.93 -15.86
C ARG A 574 4.92 3.45 -15.75
N TRP A 575 6.00 4.05 -16.25
CA TRP A 575 6.24 5.51 -16.15
C TRP A 575 5.39 6.35 -17.11
N ALA A 576 4.86 5.79 -18.20
CA ALA A 576 4.05 6.52 -19.18
C ALA A 576 2.86 7.24 -18.54
N ALA A 577 2.09 6.51 -17.73
CA ALA A 577 0.88 7.02 -17.10
C ALA A 577 1.21 8.13 -16.09
N TYR A 578 2.30 7.99 -15.34
CA TYR A 578 2.75 9.00 -14.38
C TYR A 578 3.14 10.30 -15.08
N TRP A 579 4.02 10.24 -16.08
CA TRP A 579 4.49 11.44 -16.77
C TRP A 579 3.37 12.16 -17.50
N PHE A 580 2.48 11.42 -18.16
CA PHE A 580 1.34 12.05 -18.81
C PHE A 580 0.35 12.63 -17.80
N SER A 581 0.17 12.01 -16.64
CA SER A 581 -0.64 12.60 -15.57
C SER A 581 -0.04 13.92 -15.07
N ARG A 582 1.29 14.05 -15.04
CA ARG A 582 1.98 15.28 -14.63
C ARG A 582 1.79 16.39 -15.65
N VAL A 583 1.87 16.03 -16.94
CA VAL A 583 1.48 16.89 -18.07
C VAL A 583 0.02 17.33 -17.98
N GLY A 584 -0.91 16.39 -17.79
CA GLY A 584 -2.34 16.69 -17.63
C GLY A 584 -2.60 17.63 -16.45
N ALA A 585 -1.94 17.40 -15.31
CA ALA A 585 -2.05 18.26 -14.15
C ALA A 585 -1.53 19.69 -14.42
N PHE A 586 -0.41 19.82 -15.14
CA PHE A 586 0.11 21.11 -15.59
C PHE A 586 -0.89 21.85 -16.48
N LEU A 587 -1.46 21.16 -17.47
CA LEU A 587 -2.47 21.73 -18.36
C LEU A 587 -3.72 22.19 -17.60
N VAL A 588 -4.24 21.37 -16.69
CA VAL A 588 -5.42 21.71 -15.87
C VAL A 588 -5.18 22.97 -15.05
N ARG A 589 -4.04 23.10 -14.36
CA ARG A 589 -3.72 24.30 -13.56
C ARG A 589 -3.66 25.56 -14.42
N HIS A 590 -3.03 25.49 -15.58
CA HIS A 590 -2.92 26.63 -16.49
C HIS A 590 -4.27 26.97 -17.14
N CYS A 591 -5.08 25.97 -17.48
CA CYS A 591 -6.44 26.19 -17.97
C CYS A 591 -7.32 26.87 -16.91
N HIS A 592 -7.22 26.48 -15.64
CA HIS A 592 -7.94 27.15 -14.55
C HIS A 592 -7.55 28.62 -14.43
N ARG A 593 -6.25 28.93 -14.48
CA ARG A 593 -5.73 30.30 -14.45
C ARG A 593 -6.15 31.12 -15.67
N PHE A 594 -6.14 30.51 -16.86
CA PHE A 594 -6.50 31.17 -18.10
C PHE A 594 -8.00 31.47 -18.21
N LEU A 595 -8.85 30.52 -17.83
CA LEU A 595 -10.31 30.68 -17.91
C LEU A 595 -10.84 31.63 -16.83
N TRP A 596 -10.31 31.54 -15.61
CA TRP A 596 -10.61 32.42 -14.44
C TRP A 596 -12.10 32.74 -14.20
N VAL A 597 -12.99 31.81 -14.52
CA VAL A 597 -14.44 31.88 -14.29
C VAL A 597 -14.92 30.66 -13.51
N GLN A 598 -16.18 30.61 -13.08
CA GLN A 598 -16.73 29.40 -12.46
C GLN A 598 -16.81 28.26 -13.51
N HIS A 599 -16.03 27.19 -13.32
CA HIS A 599 -16.02 26.03 -14.20
C HIS A 599 -15.49 24.77 -13.50
N GLY A 600 -15.81 23.60 -14.05
CA GLY A 600 -15.19 22.33 -13.69
C GLY A 600 -14.25 21.89 -14.82
N LEU A 601 -13.09 21.35 -14.50
CA LEU A 601 -12.17 20.79 -15.48
C LEU A 601 -11.52 19.52 -14.91
N PHE A 602 -11.67 18.41 -15.63
CA PHE A 602 -11.22 17.09 -15.22
C PHE A 602 -10.46 16.47 -16.39
N ILE A 603 -9.27 15.95 -16.14
CA ILE A 603 -8.50 15.19 -17.13
C ILE A 603 -8.20 13.82 -16.54
N TYR A 604 -8.77 12.77 -17.15
CA TYR A 604 -8.48 11.37 -16.81
C TYR A 604 -7.57 10.79 -17.90
N VAL A 605 -6.26 10.81 -17.64
CA VAL A 605 -5.26 10.44 -18.65
C VAL A 605 -5.51 11.25 -19.93
N ASP A 606 -5.90 10.64 -21.05
CA ASP A 606 -6.17 11.28 -22.34
C ASP A 606 -7.57 11.91 -22.47
N ASP A 607 -8.52 11.54 -21.60
CA ASP A 607 -9.92 11.98 -21.66
C ASP A 607 -10.18 13.24 -20.81
N GLY A 608 -10.37 14.38 -21.46
CA GLY A 608 -10.74 15.65 -20.84
C GLY A 608 -12.26 15.89 -20.78
N LEU A 609 -12.73 16.44 -19.66
CA LEU A 609 -14.11 16.89 -19.44
C LEU A 609 -14.10 18.28 -18.79
N ALA A 610 -14.73 19.26 -19.44
CA ALA A 610 -14.93 20.59 -18.90
C ALA A 610 -16.43 20.87 -18.73
N LEU A 611 -16.78 21.54 -17.62
CA LEU A 611 -18.13 21.96 -17.27
C LEU A 611 -18.17 23.48 -17.19
N PHE A 612 -19.04 24.09 -17.97
CA PHE A 612 -19.22 25.54 -18.05
C PHE A 612 -20.67 25.94 -17.79
N PRO A 613 -20.94 27.14 -17.25
CA PRO A 613 -22.30 27.64 -17.17
C PRO A 613 -22.95 27.65 -18.56
N HIS A 614 -24.14 27.08 -18.68
CA HIS A 614 -24.78 26.76 -19.96
C HIS A 614 -24.81 27.95 -20.93
N ARG A 615 -25.09 29.15 -20.42
CA ARG A 615 -25.18 30.40 -21.19
C ARG A 615 -23.89 30.80 -21.90
N VAL A 616 -22.73 30.47 -21.33
CA VAL A 616 -21.39 30.83 -21.86
C VAL A 616 -20.60 29.60 -22.27
N CYS A 617 -21.22 28.42 -22.28
CA CYS A 617 -20.55 27.16 -22.59
C CYS A 617 -19.85 27.20 -23.97
N PRO A 618 -20.49 27.62 -25.08
CA PRO A 618 -19.84 27.61 -26.39
C PRO A 618 -18.58 28.48 -26.46
N ILE A 619 -18.61 29.68 -25.89
CA ILE A 619 -17.48 30.61 -25.94
C ILE A 619 -16.33 30.15 -25.03
N LEU A 620 -16.63 29.60 -23.85
CA LEU A 620 -15.61 29.05 -22.95
C LEU A 620 -15.01 27.75 -23.50
N SER A 621 -15.82 26.91 -24.15
CA SER A 621 -15.33 25.72 -24.85
C SER A 621 -14.37 26.09 -25.98
N ALA A 622 -14.74 27.05 -26.83
CA ALA A 622 -13.85 27.54 -27.88
C ALA A 622 -12.55 28.11 -27.30
N THR A 623 -12.66 28.91 -26.24
CA THR A 623 -11.51 29.52 -25.54
C THR A 623 -10.57 28.46 -24.97
N LEU A 624 -11.10 27.42 -24.31
CA LEU A 624 -10.32 26.30 -23.79
C LEU A 624 -9.62 25.53 -24.91
N LEU A 625 -10.33 25.18 -25.98
CA LEU A 625 -9.77 24.41 -27.10
C LEU A 625 -8.68 25.21 -27.84
N LEU A 626 -8.90 26.52 -28.05
CA LEU A 626 -7.90 27.41 -28.65
C LEU A 626 -6.65 27.51 -27.77
N PHE A 627 -6.82 27.60 -26.45
CA PHE A 627 -5.71 27.64 -25.53
C PHE A 627 -4.92 26.33 -25.52
N LEU A 628 -5.60 25.18 -25.46
CA LEU A 628 -4.95 23.87 -25.55
C LEU A 628 -4.20 23.70 -26.89
N ALA A 629 -4.78 24.14 -28.00
CA ALA A 629 -4.12 24.14 -29.30
C ALA A 629 -2.89 25.06 -29.33
N ALA A 630 -2.97 26.26 -28.73
CA ALA A 630 -1.84 27.18 -28.61
C ALA A 630 -0.72 26.63 -27.72
N LEU A 631 -1.06 25.80 -26.73
CA LEU A 631 -0.11 25.04 -25.92
C LEU A 631 0.43 23.78 -26.61
N GLY A 632 0.11 23.58 -27.90
CA GLY A 632 0.57 22.44 -28.70
C GLY A 632 -0.03 21.10 -28.29
N VAL A 633 -1.16 21.08 -27.57
CA VAL A 633 -1.84 19.82 -27.22
C VAL A 633 -2.53 19.25 -28.46
N PRO A 634 -2.18 18.04 -28.92
CA PRO A 634 -2.79 17.45 -30.11
C PRO A 634 -4.18 16.89 -29.76
N LEU A 635 -5.22 17.64 -30.12
CA LEU A 635 -6.61 17.26 -29.87
C LEU A 635 -7.13 16.29 -30.95
N SER A 636 -7.84 15.26 -30.52
CA SER A 636 -8.62 14.38 -31.41
C SER A 636 -9.94 15.08 -31.78
N TRP A 637 -9.91 15.98 -32.77
CA TRP A 637 -11.06 16.81 -33.17
C TRP A 637 -12.34 16.01 -33.46
N GLU A 638 -12.23 14.81 -34.03
CA GLU A 638 -13.36 13.89 -34.30
C GLU A 638 -14.06 13.38 -33.02
N LYS A 639 -13.38 13.43 -31.88
CA LYS A 639 -13.90 13.02 -30.58
C LYS A 639 -14.35 14.19 -29.71
N VAL A 640 -14.08 15.43 -30.11
CA VAL A 640 -14.53 16.60 -29.39
C VAL A 640 -16.04 16.66 -29.45
N ARG A 641 -16.70 16.73 -28.30
CA ARG A 641 -18.16 16.80 -28.21
C ARG A 641 -18.57 17.87 -27.22
N MET A 642 -19.62 18.61 -27.56
CA MET A 642 -20.25 19.59 -26.69
C MET A 642 -21.74 19.30 -26.60
N GLY A 643 -22.33 19.43 -25.42
CA GLY A 643 -23.78 19.27 -25.22
C GLY A 643 -24.15 18.64 -23.87
N GLY A 644 -25.45 18.44 -23.67
CA GLY A 644 -26.03 17.92 -22.43
C GLY A 644 -25.86 16.42 -22.18
N LEU A 645 -25.48 15.64 -23.19
CA LEU A 645 -25.13 14.21 -23.06
C LEU A 645 -23.64 14.01 -23.37
N GLN A 646 -22.85 13.56 -22.39
CA GLN A 646 -21.44 13.27 -22.58
C GLN A 646 -21.05 11.88 -22.07
N PRO A 647 -20.43 11.03 -22.90
CA PRO A 647 -19.72 9.87 -22.42
C PRO A 647 -18.38 10.29 -21.82
N TRP A 648 -18.10 9.92 -20.56
CA TRP A 648 -16.80 10.17 -19.92
C TRP A 648 -16.45 9.07 -18.92
N ILE A 649 -15.18 8.62 -18.89
CA ILE A 649 -14.66 7.50 -18.07
C ILE A 649 -15.56 6.26 -18.01
N GLY A 650 -16.33 6.04 -19.08
CA GLY A 650 -17.22 4.90 -19.22
C GLY A 650 -18.64 5.06 -18.67
N TRP A 651 -19.04 6.26 -18.25
CA TRP A 651 -20.40 6.64 -17.85
C TRP A 651 -21.05 7.55 -18.89
N SER A 652 -22.38 7.51 -18.99
CA SER A 652 -23.17 8.46 -19.78
C SER A 652 -23.73 9.55 -18.85
N PHE A 653 -23.19 10.76 -18.94
CA PHE A 653 -23.64 11.91 -18.16
C PHE A 653 -24.73 12.68 -18.88
N HIS A 654 -25.84 12.93 -18.21
CA HIS A 654 -26.97 13.76 -18.65
C HIS A 654 -27.00 15.05 -17.82
N TRP A 655 -26.32 16.08 -18.28
CA TRP A 655 -26.12 17.35 -17.57
C TRP A 655 -27.41 18.14 -17.41
N ASP A 656 -28.27 18.15 -18.43
CA ASP A 656 -29.57 18.86 -18.39
C ASP A 656 -30.53 18.24 -17.37
N ARG A 657 -30.40 16.94 -17.11
CA ARG A 657 -31.27 16.17 -16.20
C ARG A 657 -30.61 15.88 -14.85
N GLY A 658 -29.34 16.24 -14.67
CA GLY A 658 -28.61 16.09 -13.42
C GLY A 658 -28.38 14.64 -12.99
N PHE A 659 -28.21 13.69 -13.93
CA PHE A 659 -27.89 12.31 -13.58
C PHE A 659 -26.86 11.69 -14.53
N ALA A 660 -26.24 10.59 -14.13
CA ALA A 660 -25.47 9.71 -14.99
C ALA A 660 -26.03 8.29 -14.97
N GLU A 661 -25.72 7.53 -16.01
CA GLU A 661 -26.13 6.13 -16.11
C GLU A 661 -25.05 5.28 -16.75
N LEU A 662 -25.16 3.96 -16.53
CA LEU A 662 -24.32 2.99 -17.20
C LEU A 662 -24.75 2.87 -18.67
N PRO A 663 -23.85 3.04 -19.65
CA PRO A 663 -24.18 2.81 -21.05
C PRO A 663 -24.76 1.42 -21.31
N ASP A 664 -25.78 1.31 -22.16
CA ASP A 664 -26.53 0.06 -22.40
C ASP A 664 -25.63 -1.10 -22.85
N ASN A 665 -24.63 -0.83 -23.68
CA ASN A 665 -23.67 -1.85 -24.12
C ASN A 665 -22.88 -2.46 -22.95
N LYS A 666 -22.47 -1.65 -21.99
CA LYS A 666 -21.77 -2.11 -20.78
C LYS A 666 -22.73 -2.82 -19.83
N ARG A 667 -23.97 -2.33 -19.70
CA ARG A 667 -25.02 -2.98 -18.93
C ARG A 667 -25.31 -4.38 -19.46
N GLN A 668 -25.56 -4.53 -20.76
CA GLN A 668 -25.79 -5.83 -21.40
C GLN A 668 -24.61 -6.78 -21.23
N THR A 669 -23.38 -6.27 -21.35
CA THR A 669 -22.18 -7.06 -21.10
C THR A 669 -22.12 -7.56 -19.66
N LEU A 670 -22.39 -6.68 -18.68
CA LEU A 670 -22.36 -7.04 -17.26
C LEU A 670 -23.48 -8.01 -16.89
N LEU A 671 -24.70 -7.78 -17.37
CA LEU A 671 -25.83 -8.69 -17.19
C LEU A 671 -25.53 -10.06 -17.79
N GLY A 672 -24.99 -10.13 -19.00
CA GLY A 672 -24.57 -11.40 -19.60
C GLY A 672 -23.57 -12.16 -18.73
N LEU A 673 -22.53 -11.47 -18.22
CA LEU A 673 -21.55 -12.08 -17.32
C LEU A 673 -22.16 -12.53 -15.98
N LEU A 674 -23.08 -11.75 -15.43
CA LEU A 674 -23.78 -12.09 -14.18
C LEU A 674 -24.70 -13.30 -14.37
N THR A 675 -25.48 -13.34 -15.46
CA THR A 675 -26.35 -14.47 -15.78
C THR A 675 -25.54 -15.77 -15.89
N GLU A 676 -24.36 -15.75 -16.50
CA GLU A 676 -23.50 -16.93 -16.54
C GLU A 676 -23.06 -17.42 -15.15
N LEU A 677 -22.80 -16.50 -14.23
CA LEU A 677 -22.37 -16.80 -12.86
C LEU A 677 -23.52 -17.22 -11.93
N THR A 678 -24.71 -16.66 -12.12
CA THR A 678 -25.87 -16.92 -11.26
C THR A 678 -26.69 -18.13 -11.71
N THR A 679 -26.43 -18.68 -12.90
CA THR A 679 -27.11 -19.90 -13.39
C THR A 679 -26.75 -21.10 -12.50
N PRO A 680 -27.71 -21.74 -11.80
CA PRO A 680 -27.42 -22.86 -10.92
C PRO A 680 -26.77 -24.03 -11.66
N GLY A 681 -25.72 -24.63 -11.08
CA GLY A 681 -25.03 -25.81 -11.63
C GLY A 681 -24.13 -25.56 -12.84
N ARG A 682 -23.99 -24.31 -13.32
CA ARG A 682 -23.15 -23.97 -14.47
C ARG A 682 -21.68 -23.83 -14.06
N LYS A 683 -20.77 -24.53 -14.76
CA LYS A 683 -19.33 -24.31 -14.64
C LYS A 683 -18.91 -23.10 -15.48
N VAL A 684 -18.30 -22.10 -14.85
CA VAL A 684 -17.88 -20.87 -15.51
C VAL A 684 -16.36 -20.81 -15.62
N PRO A 685 -15.78 -20.48 -16.79
CA PRO A 685 -14.33 -20.33 -16.94
C PRO A 685 -13.78 -19.24 -16.02
N ARG A 686 -12.61 -19.48 -15.41
CA ARG A 686 -11.95 -18.51 -14.51
C ARG A 686 -11.81 -17.10 -15.11
N LYS A 687 -11.45 -17.00 -16.39
CA LYS A 687 -11.32 -15.70 -17.09
C LYS A 687 -12.63 -14.91 -17.13
N THR A 688 -13.77 -15.59 -17.21
CA THR A 688 -15.10 -14.96 -17.20
C THR A 688 -15.41 -14.40 -15.81
N VAL A 689 -15.08 -15.15 -14.75
CA VAL A 689 -15.19 -14.69 -13.36
C VAL A 689 -14.32 -13.44 -13.12
N GLU A 690 -13.04 -13.50 -13.51
CA GLU A 690 -12.09 -12.39 -13.40
C GLU A 690 -12.61 -11.14 -14.12
N ARG A 691 -13.13 -11.30 -15.35
CA ARG A 691 -13.73 -10.21 -16.12
C ARG A 691 -14.96 -9.62 -15.44
N CYS A 692 -15.84 -10.46 -14.90
CA CYS A 692 -17.05 -10.01 -14.22
C CYS A 692 -16.70 -9.20 -12.96
N ILE A 693 -15.82 -9.74 -12.11
CA ILE A 693 -15.34 -9.05 -10.89
C ILE A 693 -14.69 -7.71 -11.26
N GLY A 694 -13.81 -7.68 -12.27
CA GLY A 694 -13.19 -6.43 -12.71
C GLY A 694 -14.20 -5.38 -13.17
N MET A 695 -15.24 -5.78 -13.90
CA MET A 695 -16.32 -4.87 -14.29
C MET A 695 -17.17 -4.40 -13.11
N LEU A 696 -17.45 -5.28 -12.13
CA LEU A 696 -18.18 -4.94 -10.91
C LEU A 696 -17.38 -3.97 -10.04
N VAL A 697 -16.09 -4.18 -9.85
CA VAL A 697 -15.22 -3.25 -9.10
C VAL A 697 -15.23 -1.87 -9.74
N TRP A 698 -15.11 -1.79 -11.07
CA TRP A 698 -15.24 -0.53 -11.80
C TRP A 698 -16.62 0.11 -11.63
N PHE A 699 -17.70 -0.66 -11.77
CA PHE A 699 -19.07 -0.18 -11.62
C PHE A 699 -19.34 0.34 -10.21
N CYS A 700 -18.99 -0.44 -9.19
CA CYS A 700 -19.10 -0.06 -7.78
C CYS A 700 -18.26 1.18 -7.45
N GLY A 701 -17.19 1.46 -8.20
CA GLY A 701 -16.43 2.71 -8.05
C GLY A 701 -17.22 3.98 -8.40
N GLY A 702 -18.24 3.90 -9.26
CA GLY A 702 -19.13 5.04 -9.58
C GLY A 702 -20.56 4.89 -9.06
N ALA A 703 -21.00 3.67 -8.77
CA ALA A 703 -22.36 3.30 -8.40
C ALA A 703 -22.37 2.30 -7.24
N TYR A 704 -21.67 2.61 -6.14
CA TYR A 704 -21.50 1.68 -5.01
C TYR A 704 -22.81 1.22 -4.33
N TRP A 705 -23.94 1.82 -4.67
CA TRP A 705 -25.25 1.48 -4.10
C TRP A 705 -26.18 0.72 -5.05
N LEU A 706 -25.92 0.69 -6.37
CA LEU A 706 -26.94 0.35 -7.38
C LEU A 706 -27.03 -1.13 -7.74
N ALA A 707 -28.27 -1.62 -7.87
CA ALA A 707 -28.56 -2.88 -8.56
C ALA A 707 -28.43 -2.70 -10.09
N VAL A 708 -27.62 -3.55 -10.73
CA VAL A 708 -27.31 -3.49 -12.17
C VAL A 708 -28.55 -3.73 -13.05
N GLU A 709 -29.54 -4.47 -12.55
CA GLU A 709 -30.70 -4.93 -13.32
C GLU A 709 -31.68 -3.80 -13.70
N ASN A 710 -31.87 -2.78 -12.84
CA ASN A 710 -32.94 -1.78 -13.01
C ASN A 710 -32.54 -0.47 -13.75
N GLN A 711 -31.39 -0.42 -14.42
CA GLN A 711 -30.86 0.82 -15.04
C GLN A 711 -31.04 2.04 -14.14
N VAL A 712 -30.31 2.06 -13.03
CA VAL A 712 -30.50 3.13 -12.06
C VAL A 712 -29.74 4.38 -12.50
N ARG A 713 -30.47 5.50 -12.52
CA ARG A 713 -29.92 6.84 -12.77
C ARG A 713 -29.24 7.33 -11.49
N ILE A 714 -27.97 7.67 -11.59
CA ILE A 714 -27.16 8.18 -10.48
C ILE A 714 -27.26 9.71 -10.47
N PRO A 715 -27.85 10.33 -9.45
CA PRO A 715 -27.87 11.78 -9.33
C PRO A 715 -26.46 12.39 -9.32
N LEU A 716 -26.29 13.53 -10.01
CA LEU A 716 -24.99 14.23 -10.06
C LEU A 716 -24.78 15.15 -8.86
N ARG A 717 -25.82 15.47 -8.09
CA ARG A 717 -25.73 16.32 -6.91
C ARG A 717 -25.99 15.50 -5.66
N VAL A 718 -25.20 15.75 -4.62
CA VAL A 718 -25.44 15.26 -3.27
C VAL A 718 -25.69 16.46 -2.38
N LEU A 719 -26.86 16.49 -1.76
CA LEU A 719 -27.19 17.51 -0.77
C LEU A 719 -27.21 16.89 0.62
N GLU A 720 -26.63 17.59 1.57
CA GLU A 720 -26.74 17.26 2.99
C GLU A 720 -27.91 18.09 3.55
N PRO A 721 -29.11 17.51 3.75
CA PRO A 721 -30.14 18.17 4.54
C PRO A 721 -29.54 18.52 5.90
N GLY A 722 -29.90 19.68 6.46
CA GLY A 722 -29.29 20.24 7.67
C GLY A 722 -28.98 19.19 8.75
N ARG A 723 -27.86 19.35 9.47
CA ARG A 723 -27.22 18.28 10.27
C ARG A 723 -28.02 17.90 11.52
N VAL A 724 -29.14 17.21 11.31
CA VAL A 724 -30.00 16.77 12.41
C VAL A 724 -29.38 15.55 13.09
N ARG A 725 -29.28 15.59 14.42
CA ARG A 725 -28.78 14.47 15.23
C ARG A 725 -29.77 13.31 15.20
N SER A 726 -29.24 12.13 14.97
CA SER A 726 -29.99 10.87 14.96
C SER A 726 -29.06 9.73 15.33
N ALA A 727 -29.53 8.80 16.13
CA ALA A 727 -28.76 7.65 16.57
C ALA A 727 -29.63 6.41 16.67
N ALA A 728 -29.03 5.24 16.46
CA ALA A 728 -29.69 3.96 16.61
C ALA A 728 -28.75 2.96 17.27
N ASP A 729 -29.35 1.99 17.93
CA ASP A 729 -28.68 0.96 18.69
C ASP A 729 -29.48 -0.34 18.62
N ALA A 730 -28.80 -1.44 18.91
CA ALA A 730 -29.40 -2.75 18.98
C ALA A 730 -28.87 -3.51 20.19
N PHE A 731 -29.72 -4.34 20.77
CA PHE A 731 -29.28 -5.36 21.72
C PHE A 731 -29.67 -6.74 21.20
N ALA A 732 -28.86 -7.73 21.55
CA ALA A 732 -29.16 -9.12 21.31
C ALA A 732 -28.77 -9.95 22.53
N THR A 733 -29.66 -10.86 22.91
CA THR A 733 -29.47 -11.89 23.93
C THR A 733 -29.64 -13.26 23.27
N GLY A 734 -29.50 -14.37 24.01
CA GLY A 734 -29.58 -15.71 23.42
C GLY A 734 -30.81 -15.94 22.52
N GLN A 735 -32.00 -15.46 22.92
CA GLN A 735 -33.28 -15.73 22.23
C GLN A 735 -34.08 -14.47 21.84
N ARG A 736 -33.62 -13.28 22.24
CA ARG A 736 -34.34 -12.02 21.96
C ARG A 736 -33.36 -10.97 21.47
N ALA A 737 -33.80 -10.17 20.51
CA ALA A 737 -33.11 -8.97 20.10
C ALA A 737 -34.07 -7.78 20.17
N GLY A 738 -33.53 -6.57 20.08
CA GLY A 738 -34.33 -5.37 19.95
C GLY A 738 -33.51 -4.29 19.26
N VAL A 739 -34.22 -3.47 18.48
CA VAL A 739 -33.65 -2.34 17.75
C VAL A 739 -34.37 -1.08 18.17
N GLY A 740 -33.61 -0.01 18.38
CA GLY A 740 -34.16 1.27 18.80
C GLY A 740 -33.36 2.42 18.24
N GLY A 741 -34.02 3.56 18.06
CA GLY A 741 -33.36 4.73 17.55
C GLY A 741 -34.27 5.94 17.53
N TRP A 742 -33.64 7.10 17.36
CA TRP A 742 -34.30 8.39 17.41
C TRP A 742 -33.67 9.38 16.42
N TRP A 743 -34.45 10.37 16.00
CA TRP A 743 -33.98 11.49 15.22
C TRP A 743 -34.69 12.77 15.65
N ALA A 744 -33.94 13.86 15.74
CA ALA A 744 -34.50 15.17 16.00
C ALA A 744 -35.21 15.72 14.74
N VAL A 745 -35.93 16.84 14.90
CA VAL A 745 -36.53 17.60 13.78
C VAL A 745 -35.59 18.71 13.30
N SER A 746 -34.86 19.31 14.25
CA SER A 746 -33.83 20.33 14.03
C SER A 746 -32.75 20.20 15.12
N GLU A 747 -31.60 20.87 14.95
CA GLU A 747 -30.55 20.86 15.97
C GLU A 747 -31.02 21.47 17.30
N ASP A 748 -31.86 22.52 17.25
CA ASP A 748 -32.40 23.20 18.44
C ASP A 748 -33.46 22.38 19.21
N ALA A 749 -33.99 21.33 18.59
CA ALA A 749 -35.05 20.49 19.14
C ALA A 749 -34.53 19.23 19.87
N LEU A 750 -33.26 19.21 20.30
CA LEU A 750 -32.64 18.05 20.96
C LEU A 750 -33.13 17.86 22.40
N GLN A 751 -34.40 17.45 22.55
CA GLN A 751 -35.02 17.07 23.81
C GLN A 751 -35.75 15.74 23.62
N GLN A 752 -35.68 14.86 24.62
CA GLN A 752 -36.20 13.49 24.54
C GLN A 752 -37.71 13.43 24.21
N SER A 753 -38.50 14.39 24.68
CA SER A 753 -39.94 14.50 24.37
C SER A 753 -40.24 15.06 22.98
N LYS A 754 -39.24 15.58 22.26
CA LYS A 754 -39.41 16.25 20.96
C LYS A 754 -38.80 15.47 19.80
N VAL A 755 -38.05 14.41 20.05
CA VAL A 755 -37.50 13.55 18.98
C VAL A 755 -38.56 12.60 18.47
N PHE A 756 -38.46 12.24 17.19
CA PHE A 756 -39.11 11.05 16.68
C PHE A 756 -38.27 9.83 17.05
N TRP A 757 -38.93 8.69 17.26
CA TRP A 757 -38.26 7.50 17.75
C TRP A 757 -38.97 6.22 17.34
N PHE A 758 -38.24 5.12 17.35
CA PHE A 758 -38.77 3.75 17.18
C PHE A 758 -38.13 2.82 18.20
N SER A 759 -38.83 1.74 18.51
CA SER A 759 -38.38 0.68 19.40
C SER A 759 -39.15 -0.58 19.02
N GLU A 760 -38.45 -1.56 18.48
CA GLU A 760 -39.05 -2.83 18.02
C GLU A 760 -38.31 -4.00 18.65
N MET A 761 -39.08 -4.85 19.33
CA MET A 761 -38.59 -6.08 19.94
C MET A 761 -38.68 -7.20 18.92
N LEU A 762 -37.59 -7.94 18.76
CA LEU A 762 -37.40 -8.92 17.71
C LEU A 762 -37.29 -10.33 18.30
N ASP A 763 -38.09 -11.22 17.73
CA ASP A 763 -38.06 -12.67 17.93
C ASP A 763 -37.81 -13.41 16.62
N SER A 764 -37.66 -14.73 16.67
CA SER A 764 -37.39 -15.58 15.51
C SER A 764 -38.51 -15.57 14.45
N THR A 765 -39.72 -15.14 14.78
CA THR A 765 -40.86 -15.07 13.85
C THR A 765 -40.93 -13.73 13.11
N SER A 766 -40.41 -12.67 13.74
CA SER A 766 -40.32 -11.30 13.23
C SER A 766 -39.11 -11.05 12.33
N LEU A 767 -38.30 -12.08 12.05
CA LEU A 767 -37.05 -11.97 11.30
C LEU A 767 -37.02 -12.97 10.13
N PRO A 768 -36.28 -12.67 9.04
CA PRO A 768 -36.06 -13.62 7.96
C PRO A 768 -35.26 -14.84 8.44
N SER A 769 -35.51 -16.01 7.84
CA SER A 769 -34.86 -17.27 8.20
C SER A 769 -33.33 -17.21 8.10
N TRP A 770 -32.77 -16.42 7.17
CA TRP A 770 -31.33 -16.25 6.99
C TRP A 770 -30.65 -15.42 8.11
N LEU A 771 -31.41 -14.60 8.84
CA LEU A 771 -30.89 -13.77 9.94
C LEU A 771 -30.92 -14.52 11.28
N CYS A 772 -31.73 -15.58 11.38
CA CYS A 772 -31.86 -16.45 12.55
C CYS A 772 -31.08 -17.78 12.40
N ALA A 773 -30.07 -17.83 11.53
CA ALA A 773 -29.40 -19.08 11.16
C ALA A 773 -28.51 -19.68 12.29
N LYS A 774 -28.17 -18.90 13.32
CA LYS A 774 -27.30 -19.32 14.43
C LYS A 774 -28.10 -19.60 15.70
N GLU A 775 -27.55 -20.47 16.57
CA GLU A 775 -28.19 -20.87 17.84
C GLU A 775 -28.42 -19.71 18.81
N THR A 776 -27.63 -18.63 18.71
CA THR A 776 -27.75 -17.45 19.58
C THR A 776 -27.72 -16.16 18.77
N LEU A 777 -28.71 -15.30 18.97
CA LEU A 777 -28.81 -14.01 18.26
C LEU A 777 -27.66 -13.04 18.62
N GLN A 778 -27.06 -13.21 19.80
CA GLN A 778 -25.93 -12.39 20.25
C GLN A 778 -24.70 -12.47 19.34
N GLN A 779 -24.50 -13.60 18.66
CA GLN A 779 -23.39 -13.77 17.71
C GLN A 779 -23.53 -12.89 16.45
N ASP A 780 -24.72 -12.37 16.20
CA ASP A 780 -25.05 -11.54 15.03
C ASP A 780 -25.37 -10.09 15.42
N ILE A 781 -24.89 -9.62 16.59
CA ILE A 781 -25.13 -8.26 17.09
C ILE A 781 -24.82 -7.16 16.07
N ALA A 782 -23.71 -7.28 15.31
CA ALA A 782 -23.35 -6.33 14.26
C ALA A 782 -24.41 -6.26 13.13
N SER A 783 -25.08 -7.37 12.84
CA SER A 783 -26.19 -7.41 11.88
C SER A 783 -27.40 -6.68 12.44
N PHE A 784 -27.73 -6.87 13.72
CA PHE A 784 -28.83 -6.16 14.39
C PHE A 784 -28.59 -4.66 14.53
N GLU A 785 -27.37 -4.24 14.82
CA GLU A 785 -26.98 -2.82 14.75
C GLU A 785 -27.16 -2.27 13.32
N GLY A 786 -26.77 -3.04 12.30
CA GLY A 786 -27.04 -2.70 10.90
C GLY A 786 -28.53 -2.56 10.59
N VAL A 787 -29.37 -3.44 11.14
CA VAL A 787 -30.83 -3.36 11.05
C VAL A 787 -31.37 -2.12 11.75
N ALA A 788 -30.86 -1.78 12.94
CA ALA A 788 -31.26 -0.56 13.65
C ALA A 788 -30.96 0.71 12.83
N GLN A 789 -29.80 0.75 12.17
CA GLN A 789 -29.44 1.85 11.25
C GLN A 789 -30.35 1.88 10.02
N LEU A 790 -30.77 0.72 9.48
CA LEU A 790 -31.74 0.64 8.39
C LEU A 790 -33.10 1.20 8.81
N CYS A 791 -33.60 0.79 9.97
CA CYS A 791 -34.85 1.31 10.54
C CYS A 791 -34.80 2.82 10.74
N LEU A 792 -33.69 3.33 11.27
CA LEU A 792 -33.49 4.77 11.43
C LEU A 792 -33.47 5.50 10.08
N LEU A 793 -32.85 4.91 9.05
CA LEU A 793 -32.80 5.50 7.72
C LEU A 793 -34.21 5.61 7.15
N VAL A 794 -34.95 4.50 7.08
CA VAL A 794 -36.30 4.50 6.52
C VAL A 794 -37.24 5.40 7.33
N GLY A 795 -37.18 5.33 8.67
CA GLY A 795 -38.00 6.17 9.55
C GLY A 795 -37.77 7.66 9.37
N ARG A 796 -36.49 8.10 9.28
CA ARG A 796 -36.14 9.52 9.08
C ARG A 796 -36.52 10.04 7.70
N THR A 797 -36.55 9.16 6.71
CA THR A 797 -36.78 9.51 5.31
C THR A 797 -38.26 9.42 4.90
N ALA A 798 -39.13 8.93 5.78
CA ALA A 798 -40.57 8.90 5.56
C ALA A 798 -41.10 10.30 5.24
N GLY A 799 -41.58 10.50 4.01
CA GLY A 799 -42.08 11.78 3.52
C GLY A 799 -41.03 12.75 2.93
N GLN A 800 -39.75 12.37 2.89
CA GLN A 800 -38.71 13.12 2.20
C GLN A 800 -38.49 12.56 0.80
N VAL A 801 -38.82 13.35 -0.22
CA VAL A 801 -38.55 13.01 -1.62
C VAL A 801 -37.38 13.85 -2.10
N PRO A 802 -36.25 13.24 -2.51
CA PRO A 802 -35.15 14.00 -3.07
C PRO A 802 -35.60 14.73 -4.34
N PRO A 803 -35.15 15.98 -4.58
CA PRO A 803 -35.37 16.65 -5.84
C PRO A 803 -34.80 15.84 -7.04
N PRO A 804 -35.35 16.00 -8.25
CA PRO A 804 -34.79 15.37 -9.44
C PRO A 804 -33.30 15.67 -9.62
N GLY A 805 -32.49 14.64 -9.88
CA GLY A 805 -31.04 14.79 -10.07
C GLY A 805 -30.25 15.07 -8.78
N VAL A 806 -30.87 14.90 -7.61
CA VAL A 806 -30.22 15.02 -6.29
C VAL A 806 -30.32 13.71 -5.51
N THR A 807 -29.23 13.36 -4.82
CA THR A 807 -29.21 12.37 -3.72
C THR A 807 -29.11 13.10 -2.39
N LEU A 808 -29.94 12.75 -1.41
CA LEU A 808 -29.81 13.30 -0.05
C LEU A 808 -28.83 12.46 0.76
N ARG A 809 -27.86 13.08 1.45
CA ARG A 809 -26.92 12.38 2.34
C ARG A 809 -27.31 12.58 3.80
N PHE A 810 -27.56 11.48 4.51
CA PHE A 810 -27.90 11.50 5.93
C PHE A 810 -26.73 11.02 6.77
N HIS A 811 -26.50 11.73 7.87
CA HIS A 811 -25.58 11.31 8.92
C HIS A 811 -26.36 10.65 10.05
N GLN A 812 -25.91 9.47 10.47
CA GLN A 812 -26.47 8.72 11.60
C GLN A 812 -25.36 8.33 12.56
N LEU A 813 -25.63 8.38 13.86
CA LEU A 813 -24.67 7.98 14.88
C LEU A 813 -24.79 6.49 15.16
N CYS A 814 -23.64 5.82 15.24
CA CYS A 814 -23.49 4.41 15.56
C CYS A 814 -22.32 4.27 16.53
N ASP A 815 -22.48 3.50 17.60
CA ASP A 815 -21.46 3.32 18.63
C ASP A 815 -20.49 2.17 18.34
N ASN A 816 -20.89 1.22 17.50
CA ASN A 816 -20.00 0.20 16.99
C ASN A 816 -19.21 0.69 15.78
N MET A 817 -17.91 0.91 15.98
CA MET A 817 -17.01 1.36 14.92
C MET A 817 -16.91 0.37 13.74
N GLY A 818 -16.99 -0.94 14.00
CA GLY A 818 -16.96 -1.97 12.96
C GLY A 818 -18.21 -1.96 12.08
N THR A 819 -19.38 -1.82 12.69
CA THR A 819 -20.66 -1.69 11.98
C THR A 819 -20.72 -0.38 11.21
N ALA A 820 -20.33 0.75 11.81
CA ALA A 820 -20.24 2.05 11.13
C ALA A 820 -19.29 1.99 9.92
N ALA A 821 -18.12 1.37 10.05
CA ALA A 821 -17.18 1.18 8.95
C ALA A 821 -17.77 0.30 7.84
N SER A 822 -18.46 -0.78 8.20
CA SER A 822 -19.09 -1.72 7.25
C SER A 822 -20.27 -1.06 6.52
N LEU A 823 -21.06 -0.24 7.21
CA LEU A 823 -22.15 0.55 6.64
C LEU A 823 -21.66 1.69 5.75
N ARG A 824 -20.52 2.31 6.06
CA ARG A 824 -19.89 3.32 5.18
C ARG A 824 -19.31 2.68 3.92
N LYS A 825 -18.64 1.54 4.07
CA LYS A 825 -18.14 0.73 2.95
C LYS A 825 -19.27 0.05 2.17
N LYS A 826 -20.43 -0.14 2.80
CA LYS A 826 -21.59 -0.90 2.31
C LYS A 826 -21.23 -2.31 1.81
N LEU A 827 -20.19 -2.88 2.42
CA LEU A 827 -19.63 -4.18 2.03
C LEU A 827 -19.17 -4.94 3.28
N SER A 828 -19.56 -6.21 3.34
CA SER A 828 -19.05 -7.18 4.31
C SER A 828 -19.12 -8.57 3.69
N MET A 829 -18.15 -9.42 4.03
CA MET A 829 -18.14 -10.83 3.66
C MET A 829 -18.82 -11.71 4.74
N GLN A 830 -19.14 -11.12 5.90
CA GLN A 830 -19.73 -11.85 7.03
C GLN A 830 -21.24 -11.96 6.86
N VAL A 831 -21.75 -13.19 6.83
CA VAL A 831 -23.18 -13.50 6.89
C VAL A 831 -23.59 -13.54 8.39
N PRO A 832 -24.70 -12.89 8.80
CA PRO A 832 -25.76 -12.32 7.96
C PRO A 832 -25.65 -10.81 7.65
N LEU A 833 -24.63 -10.11 8.17
CA LEU A 833 -24.44 -8.66 7.95
C LEU A 833 -24.41 -8.27 6.47
N SER A 834 -23.81 -9.10 5.60
CA SER A 834 -23.77 -8.86 4.16
C SER A 834 -25.15 -8.69 3.53
N TYR A 835 -26.17 -9.45 3.97
CA TYR A 835 -27.54 -9.33 3.47
C TYR A 835 -28.25 -8.09 4.01
N VAL A 836 -27.98 -7.71 5.27
CA VAL A 836 -28.47 -6.45 5.84
C VAL A 836 -27.91 -5.26 5.06
N LEU A 837 -26.63 -5.29 4.68
CA LEU A 837 -26.01 -4.24 3.85
C LEU A 837 -26.60 -4.19 2.43
N GLN A 838 -27.00 -5.33 1.86
CA GLN A 838 -27.71 -5.36 0.57
C GLN A 838 -29.10 -4.72 0.68
N ALA A 839 -29.86 -5.03 1.73
CA ALA A 839 -31.14 -4.38 2.00
C ALA A 839 -30.97 -2.86 2.18
N MET A 840 -29.96 -2.44 2.94
CA MET A 840 -29.57 -1.04 3.07
C MET A 840 -29.26 -0.38 1.72
N GLY A 841 -28.50 -1.05 0.84
CA GLY A 841 -28.20 -0.58 -0.51
C GLY A 841 -29.46 -0.41 -1.36
N PHE A 842 -30.37 -1.38 -1.34
CA PHE A 842 -31.66 -1.34 -2.02
C PHE A 842 -32.50 -0.13 -1.59
N HIS A 843 -32.69 0.09 -0.28
CA HIS A 843 -33.47 1.22 0.22
C HIS A 843 -32.80 2.57 -0.08
N CYS A 844 -31.47 2.66 0.02
CA CYS A 844 -30.72 3.84 -0.42
C CYS A 844 -31.02 4.18 -1.89
N CYS A 845 -31.04 3.17 -2.77
CA CYS A 845 -31.40 3.37 -4.19
C CYS A 845 -32.83 3.81 -4.37
N ARG A 846 -33.77 3.06 -3.79
CA ARG A 846 -35.21 3.25 -3.95
C ARG A 846 -35.63 4.65 -3.49
N LEU A 847 -35.03 5.13 -2.41
CA LEU A 847 -35.35 6.42 -1.82
C LEU A 847 -34.52 7.58 -2.42
N GLY A 848 -33.48 7.30 -3.20
CA GLY A 848 -32.56 8.32 -3.73
C GLY A 848 -31.69 8.97 -2.64
N ILE A 849 -31.17 8.14 -1.73
CA ILE A 849 -30.54 8.58 -0.48
C ILE A 849 -29.19 7.88 -0.27
N CYS A 850 -28.24 8.60 0.32
CA CYS A 850 -26.96 8.09 0.78
C CYS A 850 -26.88 8.14 2.31
N LEU A 851 -26.35 7.07 2.90
CA LEU A 851 -26.07 7.00 4.33
C LEU A 851 -24.57 7.18 4.58
N ASP A 852 -24.20 8.11 5.47
CA ASP A 852 -22.84 8.25 6.02
C ASP A 852 -22.87 8.14 7.55
N PRO A 853 -22.69 6.93 8.10
CA PRO A 853 -22.70 6.72 9.54
C PRO A 853 -21.45 7.31 10.19
N GLN A 854 -21.59 7.88 11.38
CA GLN A 854 -20.51 8.46 12.17
C GLN A 854 -20.41 7.75 13.52
N HIS A 855 -19.18 7.47 13.95
CA HIS A 855 -18.96 6.83 15.22
C HIS A 855 -19.28 7.78 16.38
N VAL A 856 -20.01 7.30 17.38
CA VAL A 856 -20.27 8.00 18.65
C VAL A 856 -19.81 7.12 19.81
N ALA A 857 -19.33 7.70 20.91
CA ALA A 857 -19.01 6.88 22.09
C ALA A 857 -20.32 6.35 22.71
N GLY A 858 -20.36 5.09 23.15
CA GLY A 858 -21.57 4.48 23.73
C GLY A 858 -22.20 5.27 24.88
N VAL A 859 -21.40 5.92 25.73
CA VAL A 859 -21.89 6.83 26.79
C VAL A 859 -22.71 8.03 26.28
N ARG A 860 -22.57 8.36 24.99
CA ARG A 860 -23.33 9.41 24.29
C ARG A 860 -24.48 8.84 23.44
N ASN A 861 -24.70 7.53 23.45
CA ASN A 861 -25.76 6.82 22.71
C ASN A 861 -26.91 6.30 23.61
N GLN A 862 -26.96 6.72 24.88
CA GLN A 862 -27.85 6.13 25.90
C GLN A 862 -29.34 6.11 25.52
N TRP A 863 -29.83 7.13 24.80
CA TRP A 863 -31.22 7.17 24.35
C TRP A 863 -31.54 6.05 23.36
N ALA A 864 -30.61 5.71 22.46
CA ALA A 864 -30.81 4.64 21.50
C ALA A 864 -30.68 3.26 22.16
N ASP A 865 -29.72 3.07 23.10
CA ASP A 865 -29.61 1.84 23.91
C ASP A 865 -30.87 1.61 24.76
N ASN A 866 -31.41 2.65 25.40
CA ASN A 866 -32.67 2.55 26.14
C ASN A 866 -33.83 2.14 25.23
N LEU A 867 -33.95 2.77 24.06
CA LEU A 867 -34.99 2.44 23.08
C LEU A 867 -34.84 1.02 22.54
N SER A 868 -33.61 0.54 22.31
CA SER A 868 -33.39 -0.83 21.81
C SER A 868 -33.92 -1.86 22.80
N ARG A 869 -33.80 -1.58 24.11
CA ARG A 869 -34.28 -2.41 25.24
C ARG A 869 -35.74 -2.16 25.63
N ASN A 870 -36.47 -1.36 24.85
CA ASN A 870 -37.87 -0.97 25.11
C ASN A 870 -38.06 -0.17 26.43
N CYS A 871 -37.05 0.61 26.84
CA CYS A 871 -37.15 1.59 27.92
C CYS A 871 -37.62 2.95 27.35
N LEU A 872 -38.91 3.24 27.50
CA LEU A 872 -39.60 4.32 26.78
C LEU A 872 -39.79 5.61 27.61
N GLU A 873 -39.26 5.67 28.83
CA GLU A 873 -39.44 6.80 29.74
C GLU A 873 -38.88 8.10 29.14
N GLY A 874 -39.69 9.17 29.14
CA GLY A 874 -39.29 10.49 28.63
C GLY A 874 -39.50 10.71 27.12
N PHE A 875 -39.91 9.68 26.37
CA PHE A 875 -40.27 9.81 24.96
C PHE A 875 -41.77 10.02 24.77
N ASP A 876 -42.15 10.90 23.83
CA ASP A 876 -43.56 11.19 23.51
C ASP A 876 -44.16 10.04 22.66
N PRO A 877 -45.20 9.34 23.14
CA PRO A 877 -45.87 8.27 22.38
C PRO A 877 -46.43 8.73 21.03
N GLY A 878 -46.82 10.01 20.89
CA GLY A 878 -47.34 10.56 19.65
C GLY A 878 -46.31 10.68 18.53
N ARG A 879 -45.01 10.58 18.86
CA ARG A 879 -43.88 10.65 17.92
C ARG A 879 -43.23 9.29 17.65
N ARG A 880 -43.84 8.19 18.13
CA ARG A 880 -43.36 6.83 17.87
C ARG A 880 -43.67 6.44 16.43
N VAL A 881 -42.65 6.01 15.69
CA VAL A 881 -42.78 5.40 14.37
C VAL A 881 -42.68 3.88 14.51
N ARG A 882 -43.63 3.16 13.91
CA ARG A 882 -43.64 1.69 13.86
C ARG A 882 -43.09 1.22 12.53
N LEU A 883 -42.15 0.27 12.57
CA LEU A 883 -41.47 -0.24 11.39
C LEU A 883 -41.57 -1.77 11.38
N ASN A 884 -41.95 -2.34 10.23
CA ASN A 884 -41.96 -3.78 10.03
C ASN A 884 -40.56 -4.25 9.58
N VAL A 885 -39.75 -4.69 10.54
CA VAL A 885 -38.34 -5.06 10.30
C VAL A 885 -38.23 -6.20 9.29
N ARG A 886 -39.14 -7.19 9.32
CA ARG A 886 -39.14 -8.31 8.38
C ARG A 886 -39.34 -7.83 6.95
N GLU A 887 -40.34 -6.99 6.73
CA GLU A 887 -40.67 -6.44 5.43
C GLU A 887 -39.51 -5.61 4.86
N LEU A 888 -38.87 -4.77 5.68
CA LEU A 888 -37.68 -4.01 5.26
C LEU A 888 -36.51 -4.90 4.82
N LEU A 889 -36.37 -6.09 5.41
CA LEU A 889 -35.30 -7.02 5.07
C LEU A 889 -35.66 -7.93 3.89
N GLU A 890 -36.94 -8.23 3.68
CA GLU A 890 -37.44 -9.10 2.61
C GLU A 890 -37.77 -8.33 1.32
N GLU A 891 -38.16 -7.05 1.38
CA GLU A 891 -38.51 -6.20 0.22
C GLU A 891 -37.48 -6.24 -0.92
N PRO A 892 -36.15 -6.15 -0.67
CA PRO A 892 -35.15 -6.27 -1.73
C PRO A 892 -35.26 -7.56 -2.53
N TRP A 893 -35.82 -8.62 -1.93
CA TRP A 893 -35.89 -9.97 -2.47
C TRP A 893 -37.24 -10.31 -3.11
N CYS A 894 -38.29 -9.55 -2.79
CA CYS A 894 -39.65 -9.78 -3.29
C CYS A 894 -39.84 -9.49 -4.79
N GLY A 895 -38.87 -8.84 -5.44
CA GLY A 895 -38.89 -8.54 -6.88
C GLY A 895 -38.15 -9.53 -7.78
N PHE A 896 -37.63 -10.64 -7.25
CA PHE A 896 -36.89 -11.67 -8.01
C PHE A 896 -37.74 -12.88 -8.42
N SER A 897 -39.07 -12.78 -8.35
CA SER A 897 -40.01 -13.81 -8.85
C SER A 897 -40.38 -13.58 -10.31
#